data_AF-A0A962LTD9-F1
#
_entry.id   AF-A0A962LTD9-F1
#
_cell.length_a   1.000
_cell.length_b   1.000
_cell.length_c   1.000
_cell.angle_alpha   90.00
_cell.angle_beta   90.00
_cell.angle_gamma   90.00
#
_symmetry.space_group_name_H-M   'P 1'
#
loop_
_entity.id
_entity.type
_entity.pdbx_description
1 polymer ?
#
loop_
_entity_poly.entity_id
_entity_poly.type
_entity_poly.pdbx_seq_one_letter_code
_entity_poly.pdbx_strand_id
1 'polypeptide(L)'
;MNTINATRGLATSLLILLVIATGCSDGSSSSQVGTLEIAHTLDAIEAPAGNPIQYSLLSGLDSAGDIVYGPLRLPYADQHTLEDVPLNVVRIRVEYRLGSGRQIAVAETAVDVQQNATTLVLAAASGPPNNVQVELVNDTGNAGGDASIFVLFDTPKDSGSATGIDLLTDSGSAGATATGVALSSLWPQGKSHQPTLTSLYTGNVLPIYSFTLDDVNSGRLTFSHKTPASIVDGKAPTAAENYRYEKLEITYLSSKQSGGGNLTAIDFFSMPLQVEVIHWGDDTPDPLQTKSIYASTPTLLKALKALAPNRMGPAFMNLSGGEFQFPVRDPFDLSLFARVLSPNTIAAAATDGSSAPYPSFGGAHGYLESLVGKTYALNGTQYGGYKYKAKFERHKDGGYLVHCTGTTTTAPASPLPANATVTLHLPKDQLDFFIYATVANKSSYSIEGFPFVDTKGSTAQDKVVLANASPYGAIVGDIQAALNFGYLGGRFDASTAHPKKEQDIDAYYSSVLLPYAYPYAGARVSNDGFYNPYAGLFYYLSDAYGHPFSDRLAAASPLYSLQAGDTVRITLLNDYRLDTPLVRVVSAEKNKLHLAWPKVAGATGYTVELSPSPAHSPGPFTVQDKAVQTHPIDGLTPGTSYLVSVRATGSNSGQAIESSVLPIQGVTKPDTTAPQGDTAAAASAAPTFKVNLGLTPNFSTMSYVLNGQAVDYGDDASVTGVIGSNTLNLSILDADSKTVYQGTYIVTLEDATTGNFNVGAPYRLEYNLTPLTQAGPPGTPPYPLGPDYPLTIGTPFTPKPYYKYFEIKFPSH
;
A
#
# COMPACT_ATOMS: atom_id res chain seq x y z
N MET A 1 -32.15 -38.87 -21.04
CA MET A 1 -32.27 -38.15 -22.31
C MET A 1 -31.09 -37.20 -22.41
N ASN A 2 -30.19 -37.52 -23.34
CA ASN A 2 -29.05 -36.79 -23.91
C ASN A 2 -28.15 -35.93 -22.99
N THR A 3 -27.14 -36.63 -22.46
CA THR A 3 -25.79 -36.14 -22.16
C THR A 3 -25.05 -35.70 -23.44
N ILE A 4 -24.39 -34.54 -23.41
CA ILE A 4 -23.31 -34.19 -24.36
C ILE A 4 -22.03 -33.98 -23.55
N ASN A 5 -21.14 -34.97 -23.65
CA ASN A 5 -19.74 -34.87 -23.27
C ASN A 5 -18.99 -34.15 -24.40
N ALA A 6 -18.35 -33.02 -24.10
CA ALA A 6 -17.35 -32.42 -24.99
C ALA A 6 -15.96 -32.88 -24.55
N THR A 7 -15.39 -33.80 -25.32
CA THR A 7 -14.03 -34.31 -25.21
C THR A 7 -13.02 -33.19 -25.53
N ARG A 8 -12.08 -32.95 -24.60
CA ARG A 8 -10.88 -32.13 -24.82
C ARG A 8 -9.98 -32.83 -25.85
N GLY A 9 -9.79 -32.22 -27.01
CA GLY A 9 -8.83 -32.68 -28.02
C GLY A 9 -7.44 -32.15 -27.73
N LEU A 10 -6.46 -33.06 -27.59
CA LEU A 10 -5.04 -32.73 -27.71
C LEU A 10 -4.76 -32.29 -29.15
N ALA A 11 -4.32 -31.05 -29.34
CA ALA A 11 -3.76 -30.59 -30.60
C ALA A 11 -2.31 -31.07 -30.70
N THR A 12 -2.10 -32.15 -31.46
CA THR A 12 -0.77 -32.63 -31.86
C THR A 12 -0.27 -31.73 -32.99
N SER A 13 0.77 -30.94 -32.75
CA SER A 13 1.43 -30.12 -33.78
C SER A 13 2.11 -31.02 -34.82
N LEU A 14 1.57 -31.06 -36.04
CA LEU A 14 2.19 -31.70 -37.20
C LEU A 14 2.87 -30.61 -38.05
N LEU A 15 4.19 -30.54 -37.97
CA LEU A 15 5.03 -29.65 -38.78
C LEU A 15 5.15 -30.24 -40.20
N ILE A 16 4.44 -29.65 -41.18
CA ILE A 16 4.61 -29.99 -42.59
C ILE A 16 5.58 -28.97 -43.21
N LEU A 17 6.81 -29.42 -43.49
CA LEU A 17 7.81 -28.64 -44.21
C LEU A 17 7.60 -28.85 -45.72
N LEU A 18 7.17 -27.82 -46.46
CA LEU A 18 7.11 -27.84 -47.92
C LEU A 18 8.17 -26.87 -48.46
N VAL A 19 9.22 -27.41 -49.08
CA VAL A 19 10.27 -26.65 -49.76
C VAL A 19 10.03 -26.70 -51.27
N ILE A 20 9.78 -25.55 -51.90
CA ILE A 20 9.90 -25.35 -53.36
C ILE A 20 10.69 -24.04 -53.59
N ALA A 21 11.62 -24.10 -54.54
CA ALA A 21 12.78 -23.22 -54.67
C ALA A 21 12.68 -22.16 -55.80
N THR A 22 13.69 -21.27 -55.79
CA THR A 22 14.38 -20.54 -56.88
C THR A 22 13.97 -19.09 -57.24
N GLY A 23 15.00 -18.23 -57.29
CA GLY A 23 15.01 -16.92 -57.95
C GLY A 23 16.36 -16.19 -57.78
N CYS A 24 17.08 -15.91 -58.88
CA CYS A 24 18.36 -15.20 -58.95
C CYS A 24 18.21 -13.67 -59.16
N SER A 25 19.21 -12.91 -58.68
CA SER A 25 19.73 -11.57 -59.10
C SER A 25 18.75 -10.37 -59.10
N ASP A 26 19.06 -9.15 -58.67
CA ASP A 26 20.25 -8.30 -58.91
C ASP A 26 20.43 -7.17 -57.86
N GLY A 27 21.63 -6.60 -57.77
CA GLY A 27 22.08 -5.64 -56.75
C GLY A 27 21.36 -4.29 -56.70
N SER A 28 20.72 -4.04 -55.56
CA SER A 28 20.74 -2.75 -54.85
C SER A 28 20.81 -3.07 -53.36
N SER A 29 21.49 -2.25 -52.55
CA SER A 29 21.57 -2.45 -51.10
C SER A 29 20.25 -2.11 -50.39
N SER A 30 19.12 -2.53 -50.96
CA SER A 30 17.85 -2.60 -50.24
C SER A 30 18.02 -3.64 -49.14
N SER A 31 17.85 -3.23 -47.89
CA SER A 31 17.77 -4.12 -46.74
C SER A 31 16.91 -5.34 -47.11
N GLN A 32 17.50 -6.54 -47.09
CA GLN A 32 16.74 -7.75 -47.38
C GLN A 32 15.68 -7.91 -46.28
N VAL A 33 14.42 -7.84 -46.68
CA VAL A 33 13.27 -7.94 -45.79
C VAL A 33 12.24 -8.92 -46.35
N GLY A 34 11.39 -9.45 -45.48
CA GLY A 34 10.25 -10.32 -45.80
C GLY A 34 8.97 -9.88 -45.10
N THR A 35 7.90 -10.62 -45.31
CA THR A 35 6.60 -10.41 -44.65
C THR A 35 6.33 -11.57 -43.70
N LEU A 36 5.80 -11.28 -42.52
CA LEU A 36 5.47 -12.29 -41.52
C LEU A 36 3.99 -12.21 -41.16
N GLU A 37 3.28 -13.34 -41.28
CA GLU A 37 1.94 -13.51 -40.70
C GLU A 37 2.05 -14.26 -39.39
N ILE A 38 1.59 -13.66 -38.31
CA ILE A 38 1.62 -14.25 -36.99
C ILE A 38 0.18 -14.51 -36.59
N ALA A 39 -0.15 -15.79 -36.37
CA ALA A 39 -1.36 -16.21 -35.70
C ALA A 39 -1.02 -16.61 -34.27
N HIS A 40 -1.86 -16.26 -33.30
CA HIS A 40 -1.55 -16.57 -31.92
C HIS A 40 -2.80 -16.77 -31.06
N THR A 41 -2.72 -17.68 -30.10
CA THR A 41 -3.86 -18.06 -29.24
C THR A 41 -3.59 -17.75 -27.77
N LEU A 42 -4.62 -17.25 -27.11
CA LEU A 42 -4.65 -16.96 -25.67
C LEU A 42 -5.48 -17.98 -24.87
N ASP A 43 -5.81 -19.12 -25.47
CA ASP A 43 -6.83 -20.08 -24.99
C ASP A 43 -6.62 -20.62 -23.56
N ALA A 44 -5.45 -20.39 -22.95
CA ALA A 44 -5.10 -20.80 -21.59
C ALA A 44 -5.04 -19.64 -20.56
N ILE A 45 -5.32 -18.39 -20.96
CA ILE A 45 -5.10 -17.20 -20.14
C ILE A 45 -6.41 -16.42 -20.03
N GLU A 46 -7.06 -16.49 -18.88
CA GLU A 46 -8.21 -15.63 -18.58
C GLU A 46 -7.72 -14.19 -18.39
N ALA A 47 -8.17 -13.28 -19.25
CA ALA A 47 -7.96 -11.85 -19.01
C ALA A 47 -8.66 -11.44 -17.70
N PRO A 48 -8.03 -10.61 -16.85
CA PRO A 48 -8.66 -10.13 -15.63
C PRO A 48 -10.03 -9.48 -15.93
N ALA A 49 -11.05 -9.85 -15.15
CA ALA A 49 -12.41 -9.34 -15.34
C ALA A 49 -12.43 -7.80 -15.37
N GLY A 50 -12.98 -7.22 -16.44
CA GLY A 50 -13.14 -5.77 -16.59
C GLY A 50 -11.93 -5.01 -17.17
N ASN A 51 -10.87 -5.70 -17.60
CA ASN A 51 -9.73 -5.06 -18.27
C ASN A 51 -9.35 -5.85 -19.55
N PRO A 52 -10.03 -5.62 -20.69
CA PRO A 52 -9.72 -6.34 -21.90
C PRO A 52 -8.29 -6.02 -22.35
N ILE A 53 -7.64 -7.01 -22.97
CA ILE A 53 -6.38 -6.81 -23.67
C ILE A 53 -6.60 -5.73 -24.71
N GLN A 54 -5.76 -4.70 -24.69
CA GLN A 54 -5.93 -3.58 -25.60
C GLN A 54 -4.97 -3.65 -26.78
N TYR A 55 -3.76 -4.17 -26.57
CA TYR A 55 -2.75 -4.20 -27.62
C TYR A 55 -1.70 -5.30 -27.43
N SER A 56 -1.03 -5.62 -28.55
CA SER A 56 0.14 -6.48 -28.62
C SER A 56 1.39 -5.63 -28.86
N LEU A 57 2.52 -5.95 -28.23
CA LEU A 57 3.85 -5.49 -28.64
C LEU A 57 4.57 -6.62 -29.38
N LEU A 58 4.98 -6.35 -30.62
CA LEU A 58 5.66 -7.33 -31.46
C LEU A 58 7.11 -6.92 -31.69
N SER A 59 8.03 -7.81 -31.36
CA SER A 59 9.47 -7.61 -31.50
C SER A 59 10.09 -8.79 -32.26
N GLY A 60 10.90 -8.50 -33.26
CA GLY A 60 11.75 -9.46 -33.95
C GLY A 60 13.13 -9.49 -33.33
N LEU A 61 13.55 -10.68 -32.90
CA LEU A 61 14.80 -10.94 -32.21
C LEU A 61 15.77 -11.68 -33.14
N ASP A 62 17.04 -11.34 -33.06
CA ASP A 62 18.09 -12.08 -33.76
C ASP A 62 18.56 -13.32 -32.97
N SER A 63 19.63 -13.96 -33.46
CA SER A 63 20.20 -15.16 -32.85
C SER A 63 20.92 -14.91 -31.52
N ALA A 64 21.33 -13.66 -31.24
CA ALA A 64 21.83 -13.24 -29.94
C ALA A 64 20.68 -12.93 -28.97
N GLY A 65 19.46 -12.71 -29.47
CA GLY A 65 18.30 -12.30 -28.70
C GLY A 65 18.14 -10.78 -28.62
N ASP A 66 18.86 -10.04 -29.46
CA ASP A 66 18.72 -8.59 -29.56
C ASP A 66 17.50 -8.24 -30.42
N ILE A 67 16.78 -7.18 -30.05
CA ILE A 67 15.64 -6.68 -30.84
C ILE A 67 16.19 -5.98 -32.08
N VAL A 68 15.94 -6.56 -33.27
CA VAL A 68 16.35 -6.02 -34.57
C VAL A 68 15.16 -5.57 -35.43
N TYR A 69 13.93 -5.76 -34.93
CA TYR A 69 12.68 -5.28 -35.54
C TYR A 69 11.64 -4.97 -34.46
N GLY A 70 10.94 -3.84 -34.57
CA GLY A 70 10.02 -3.36 -33.52
C GLY A 70 10.73 -2.69 -32.34
N PRO A 71 10.07 -2.55 -31.17
CA PRO A 71 8.74 -3.06 -30.84
C PRO A 71 7.61 -2.30 -31.57
N LEU A 72 6.68 -3.04 -32.18
CA LEU A 72 5.49 -2.50 -32.83
C LEU A 72 4.27 -2.65 -31.93
N ARG A 73 3.57 -1.55 -31.67
CA ARG A 73 2.31 -1.53 -30.91
C ARG A 73 1.13 -1.67 -31.85
N LEU A 74 0.43 -2.81 -31.79
CA LEU A 74 -0.75 -3.09 -32.62
C LEU A 74 -1.98 -3.32 -31.74
N PRO A 75 -3.19 -2.86 -32.13
CA PRO A 75 -4.43 -3.26 -31.46
C PRO A 75 -4.52 -4.78 -31.38
N TYR A 76 -5.07 -5.32 -30.29
CA TYR A 76 -5.19 -6.77 -30.15
C TYR A 76 -6.00 -7.37 -31.32
N ALA A 77 -5.43 -8.37 -31.99
CA ALA A 77 -6.09 -9.20 -32.99
C ALA A 77 -5.49 -10.62 -32.94
N ASP A 78 -6.26 -11.66 -33.25
CA ASP A 78 -5.75 -13.05 -33.23
C ASP A 78 -4.68 -13.30 -34.32
N GLN A 79 -4.53 -12.35 -35.25
CA GLN A 79 -3.56 -12.37 -36.32
C GLN A 79 -2.97 -10.98 -36.58
N HIS A 80 -1.68 -10.94 -36.88
CA HIS A 80 -0.95 -9.75 -37.32
C HIS A 80 -0.14 -10.04 -38.58
N THR A 81 -0.14 -9.09 -39.52
CA THR A 81 0.78 -9.10 -40.65
C THR A 81 1.85 -8.03 -40.41
N LEU A 82 3.11 -8.44 -40.42
CA LEU A 82 4.28 -7.58 -40.25
C LEU A 82 4.99 -7.45 -41.59
N GLU A 83 5.14 -6.23 -42.08
CA GLU A 83 5.85 -5.93 -43.31
C GLU A 83 7.30 -5.50 -43.01
N ASP A 84 8.18 -5.61 -44.01
CA ASP A 84 9.57 -5.20 -43.94
C ASP A 84 10.38 -5.83 -42.77
N VAL A 85 10.09 -7.09 -42.43
CA VAL A 85 10.80 -7.82 -41.37
C VAL A 85 12.19 -8.21 -41.85
N PRO A 86 13.29 -7.81 -41.18
CA PRO A 86 14.65 -8.18 -41.55
C PRO A 86 14.89 -9.69 -41.56
N LEU A 87 15.67 -10.19 -42.53
CA LEU A 87 16.00 -11.62 -42.63
C LEU A 87 16.79 -12.16 -41.42
N ASN A 88 17.45 -11.30 -40.64
CA ASN A 88 18.18 -11.71 -39.44
C ASN A 88 17.28 -11.87 -38.21
N VAL A 89 15.97 -11.61 -38.31
CA VAL A 89 14.99 -12.00 -37.30
C VAL A 89 14.82 -13.52 -37.33
N VAL A 90 15.20 -14.19 -36.25
CA VAL A 90 15.07 -15.65 -36.10
C VAL A 90 14.04 -16.05 -35.05
N ARG A 91 13.57 -15.09 -34.26
CA ARG A 91 12.49 -15.27 -33.28
C ARG A 91 11.57 -14.07 -33.27
N ILE A 92 10.30 -14.31 -32.99
CA ILE A 92 9.31 -13.27 -32.79
C ILE A 92 8.76 -13.41 -31.38
N ARG A 93 8.73 -12.29 -30.68
CA ARG A 93 8.09 -12.13 -29.38
C ARG A 93 6.83 -11.29 -29.54
N VAL A 94 5.72 -11.82 -29.05
CA VAL A 94 4.43 -11.15 -28.94
C VAL A 94 4.11 -11.00 -27.46
N GLU A 95 4.11 -9.78 -26.96
CA GLU A 95 3.69 -9.45 -25.60
C GLU A 95 2.26 -8.94 -25.63
N TYR A 96 1.40 -9.51 -24.79
CA TYR A 96 0.01 -9.07 -24.65
C TYR A 96 -0.09 -8.15 -23.46
N ARG A 97 -0.51 -6.91 -23.70
CA ARG A 97 -0.54 -5.86 -22.69
C ARG A 97 -1.95 -5.30 -22.47
N LEU A 98 -2.22 -4.99 -21.21
CA LEU A 98 -3.41 -4.25 -20.80
C LEU A 98 -3.30 -2.79 -21.25
N GLY A 99 -4.41 -2.05 -21.22
CA GLY A 99 -4.38 -0.61 -21.49
C GLY A 99 -3.43 0.19 -20.60
N SER A 100 -3.09 -0.33 -19.41
CA SER A 100 -2.14 0.26 -18.47
C SER A 100 -0.66 0.03 -18.85
N GLY A 101 -0.38 -0.73 -19.90
CA GLY A 101 0.98 -1.12 -20.26
C GLY A 101 1.41 -2.47 -19.68
N ARG A 102 0.71 -3.00 -18.68
CA ARG A 102 1.11 -4.22 -17.99
C ARG A 102 1.04 -5.46 -18.88
N GLN A 103 2.09 -6.28 -18.90
CA GLN A 103 2.11 -7.56 -19.59
C GLN A 103 1.31 -8.62 -18.83
N ILE A 104 0.51 -9.41 -19.57
CA ILE A 104 -0.29 -10.51 -18.99
C ILE A 104 -0.04 -11.86 -19.66
N ALA A 105 0.60 -11.85 -20.83
CA ALA A 105 1.02 -13.03 -21.53
C ALA A 105 2.19 -12.70 -22.46
N VAL A 106 2.97 -13.72 -22.80
CA VAL A 106 4.01 -13.62 -23.83
C VAL A 106 3.99 -14.88 -24.68
N ALA A 107 4.15 -14.72 -25.98
CA ALA A 107 4.44 -15.81 -26.89
C ALA A 107 5.79 -15.54 -27.56
N GLU A 108 6.71 -16.48 -27.50
CA GLU A 108 7.98 -16.41 -28.24
C GLU A 108 8.12 -17.67 -29.09
N THR A 109 8.46 -17.49 -30.37
CA THR A 109 8.51 -18.59 -31.33
C THR A 109 9.55 -18.33 -32.40
N ALA A 110 10.17 -19.40 -32.90
CA ALA A 110 11.19 -19.31 -33.94
C ALA A 110 10.54 -18.99 -35.29
N VAL A 111 11.24 -18.19 -36.09
CA VAL A 111 10.78 -17.79 -37.43
C VAL A 111 11.91 -17.90 -38.44
N ASP A 112 11.57 -18.25 -39.67
CA ASP A 112 12.47 -18.19 -40.84
C ASP A 112 11.89 -17.14 -41.78
N VAL A 113 12.38 -15.91 -41.69
CA VAL A 113 11.91 -14.82 -42.55
C VAL A 113 12.56 -14.98 -43.91
N GLN A 114 11.75 -15.22 -44.94
CA GLN A 114 12.23 -15.40 -46.30
C GLN A 114 12.02 -14.14 -47.12
N GLN A 115 13.02 -13.81 -47.95
CA GLN A 115 12.99 -12.61 -48.78
C GLN A 115 11.78 -12.62 -49.71
N ASN A 116 10.98 -11.55 -49.67
CA ASN A 116 9.76 -11.40 -50.48
C ASN A 116 8.75 -12.56 -50.34
N ALA A 117 8.75 -13.28 -49.22
CA ALA A 117 7.77 -14.33 -48.93
C ALA A 117 7.03 -14.05 -47.62
N THR A 118 5.86 -14.68 -47.48
CA THR A 118 5.06 -14.66 -46.26
C THR A 118 5.34 -15.92 -45.45
N THR A 119 5.86 -15.76 -44.23
CA THR A 119 6.02 -16.86 -43.28
C THR A 119 4.85 -16.85 -42.29
N LEU A 120 4.12 -17.97 -42.15
CA LEU A 120 3.07 -18.12 -41.13
C LEU A 120 3.64 -18.73 -39.86
N VAL A 121 3.34 -18.10 -38.73
CA VAL A 121 3.87 -18.50 -37.42
C VAL A 121 2.72 -18.65 -36.43
N LEU A 122 2.67 -19.77 -35.73
CA LEU A 122 1.76 -19.98 -34.60
C LEU A 122 2.51 -19.72 -33.29
N ALA A 123 2.07 -18.73 -32.52
CA ALA A 123 2.65 -18.42 -31.21
C ALA A 123 1.65 -18.78 -30.10
N ALA A 124 2.01 -19.74 -29.25
CA ALA A 124 1.22 -20.10 -28.07
C ALA A 124 1.65 -19.20 -26.91
N ALA A 125 0.73 -18.40 -26.39
CA ALA A 125 1.03 -17.52 -25.27
C ALA A 125 1.12 -18.32 -23.96
N SER A 126 2.11 -18.02 -23.12
CA SER A 126 2.16 -18.46 -21.73
C SER A 126 1.85 -17.28 -20.81
N GLY A 127 1.12 -17.56 -19.73
CA GLY A 127 0.94 -16.61 -18.63
C GLY A 127 2.21 -16.42 -17.80
N PRO A 128 2.14 -15.62 -16.74
CA PRO A 128 3.26 -15.46 -15.81
C PRO A 128 3.66 -16.81 -15.18
N PRO A 129 4.94 -17.00 -14.81
CA PRO A 129 5.35 -18.16 -14.05
C PRO A 129 4.60 -18.18 -12.70
N ASN A 130 4.17 -19.37 -12.24
CA ASN A 130 3.43 -19.51 -10.98
C ASN A 130 4.38 -19.51 -9.76
N ASN A 131 5.20 -18.48 -9.65
CA ASN A 131 6.12 -18.23 -8.55
C ASN A 131 6.33 -16.72 -8.41
N VAL A 132 7.06 -16.32 -7.36
CA VAL A 132 7.49 -14.94 -7.16
C VAL A 132 9.00 -14.90 -7.10
N GLN A 133 9.62 -13.98 -7.82
CA GLN A 133 11.05 -13.72 -7.69
C GLN A 133 11.26 -12.74 -6.54
N VAL A 134 12.23 -13.01 -5.67
CA VAL A 134 12.67 -12.07 -4.63
C VAL A 134 14.06 -11.58 -4.99
N GLU A 135 14.24 -10.27 -4.97
CA GLU A 135 15.52 -9.59 -5.16
C GLU A 135 15.93 -8.90 -3.85
N LEU A 136 17.18 -9.07 -3.44
CA LEU A 136 17.75 -8.44 -2.26
C LEU A 136 18.88 -7.50 -2.67
N VAL A 137 18.85 -6.28 -2.14
CA VAL A 137 19.86 -5.24 -2.38
C VAL A 137 20.32 -4.65 -1.06
N ASN A 138 21.62 -4.58 -0.85
CA ASN A 138 22.20 -3.94 0.33
C ASN A 138 22.74 -2.55 -0.03
N ASP A 139 21.96 -1.53 0.30
CA ASP A 139 22.32 -0.12 0.12
C ASP A 139 22.70 0.55 1.44
N THR A 140 23.01 -0.24 2.47
CA THR A 140 23.26 0.30 3.81
C THR A 140 24.50 1.17 3.88
N GLY A 141 25.47 0.96 2.98
CA GLY A 141 26.80 1.58 3.05
C GLY A 141 27.59 1.18 4.31
N ASN A 142 27.12 0.17 5.06
CA ASN A 142 27.74 -0.23 6.32
C ASN A 142 29.08 -0.96 6.09
N ALA A 143 29.97 -0.86 7.07
CA ALA A 143 31.24 -1.58 7.06
C ALA A 143 31.03 -3.09 6.89
N GLY A 144 31.84 -3.68 6.02
CA GLY A 144 31.80 -5.11 5.67
C GLY A 144 30.86 -5.49 4.52
N GLY A 145 30.06 -4.54 4.01
CA GLY A 145 29.22 -4.73 2.82
C GLY A 145 28.32 -5.97 2.91
N ASP A 146 28.15 -6.66 1.78
CA ASP A 146 27.25 -7.82 1.64
C ASP A 146 27.69 -9.04 2.46
N ALA A 147 28.97 -9.15 2.79
CA ALA A 147 29.49 -10.22 3.63
C ALA A 147 29.13 -10.03 5.12
N SER A 148 28.68 -8.83 5.51
CA SER A 148 28.27 -8.52 6.89
C SER A 148 26.76 -8.38 7.05
N ILE A 149 25.99 -8.53 5.98
CA ILE A 149 24.54 -8.66 6.04
C ILE A 149 24.21 -10.15 5.97
N PHE A 150 23.40 -10.64 6.90
CA PHE A 150 22.94 -12.02 6.92
C PHE A 150 21.44 -12.08 6.66
N VAL A 151 21.01 -13.13 5.97
CA VAL A 151 19.61 -13.39 5.63
C VAL A 151 19.23 -14.77 6.14
N LEU A 152 18.11 -14.83 6.88
CA LEU A 152 17.47 -16.06 7.33
C LEU A 152 16.05 -16.08 6.77
N PHE A 153 15.66 -17.18 6.11
CA PHE A 153 14.31 -17.36 5.60
C PHE A 153 13.64 -18.56 6.27
N ASP A 154 12.48 -18.33 6.88
CA ASP A 154 11.74 -19.36 7.59
C ASP A 154 10.24 -19.26 7.38
N THR A 155 9.52 -20.35 7.62
CA THR A 155 8.05 -20.37 7.71
C THR A 155 7.61 -21.26 8.87
N PRO A 156 6.60 -20.86 9.65
CA PRO A 156 6.03 -21.71 10.68
C PRO A 156 5.17 -22.85 10.10
N LYS A 157 5.04 -22.94 8.78
CA LYS A 157 4.33 -24.03 8.10
C LYS A 157 5.28 -25.17 7.76
N ASP A 158 4.77 -26.38 7.76
CA ASP A 158 5.48 -27.60 7.38
C ASP A 158 5.64 -27.76 5.86
N SER A 159 5.18 -26.77 5.08
CA SER A 159 5.23 -26.74 3.62
C SER A 159 5.72 -25.40 3.08
N GLY A 160 6.07 -25.40 1.79
CA GLY A 160 6.59 -24.26 1.04
C GLY A 160 8.00 -24.55 0.53
N SER A 161 8.43 -23.82 -0.49
CA SER A 161 9.76 -23.99 -1.06
C SER A 161 10.35 -22.68 -1.57
N ALA A 162 11.68 -22.63 -1.56
CA ALA A 162 12.45 -21.54 -2.14
C ALA A 162 13.62 -22.12 -2.94
N THR A 163 13.97 -21.48 -4.06
CA THR A 163 15.15 -21.85 -4.87
C THR A 163 16.12 -20.70 -4.91
N GLY A 164 17.36 -20.93 -4.47
CA GLY A 164 18.42 -19.91 -4.35
C GLY A 164 18.70 -19.46 -2.92
N ILE A 165 17.88 -19.89 -1.94
CA ILE A 165 18.11 -19.73 -0.50
C ILE A 165 17.48 -20.94 0.23
N ASP A 166 18.05 -21.33 1.37
CA ASP A 166 17.46 -22.33 2.24
C ASP A 166 16.22 -21.75 2.96
N LEU A 167 15.12 -22.52 2.97
CA LEU A 167 13.90 -22.20 3.72
C LEU A 167 13.77 -23.17 4.89
N LEU A 168 13.81 -22.66 6.13
CA LEU A 168 13.46 -23.46 7.31
C LEU A 168 11.93 -23.56 7.42
N THR A 169 11.36 -24.72 7.10
CA THR A 169 9.95 -25.04 7.35
C THR A 169 9.73 -25.50 8.79
N ASP A 170 8.48 -25.41 9.26
CA ASP A 170 8.05 -25.77 10.61
C ASP A 170 8.89 -25.06 11.69
N SER A 171 9.19 -23.78 11.43
CA SER A 171 10.20 -23.02 12.17
C SER A 171 9.87 -22.76 13.64
N GLY A 172 8.63 -23.01 14.07
CA GLY A 172 8.18 -22.91 15.45
C GLY A 172 8.28 -24.22 16.25
N SER A 173 8.61 -25.34 15.61
CA SER A 173 8.65 -26.65 16.26
C SER A 173 9.94 -26.90 17.02
N ALA A 174 9.83 -27.68 18.10
CA ALA A 174 10.99 -28.12 18.87
C ALA A 174 11.98 -28.87 17.97
N GLY A 175 13.27 -28.56 18.11
CA GLY A 175 14.36 -29.06 17.27
C GLY A 175 14.62 -28.25 15.99
N ALA A 176 13.69 -27.42 15.52
CA ALA A 176 13.91 -26.58 14.33
C ALA A 176 15.05 -25.58 14.60
N THR A 177 16.08 -25.60 13.76
CA THR A 177 17.27 -24.76 13.93
C THR A 177 17.78 -24.30 12.57
N ALA A 178 18.03 -22.99 12.44
CA ALA A 178 18.68 -22.41 11.27
C ALA A 178 19.46 -21.15 11.68
N THR A 179 20.49 -20.82 10.92
CA THR A 179 21.29 -19.60 11.11
C THR A 179 21.37 -18.88 9.78
N GLY A 180 21.23 -17.55 9.81
CA GLY A 180 21.29 -16.73 8.62
C GLY A 180 22.63 -16.86 7.89
N VAL A 181 22.58 -16.83 6.57
CA VAL A 181 23.75 -16.88 5.69
C VAL A 181 24.11 -15.49 5.21
N ALA A 182 25.38 -15.23 4.90
CA ALA A 182 25.80 -13.94 4.38
C ALA A 182 25.08 -13.65 3.04
N LEU A 183 24.65 -12.41 2.82
CA LEU A 183 23.95 -12.01 1.59
C LEU A 183 24.83 -12.30 0.36
N SER A 184 26.13 -12.05 0.47
CA SER A 184 27.10 -12.35 -0.59
C SER A 184 27.15 -13.82 -1.01
N SER A 185 26.74 -14.77 -0.16
CA SER A 185 26.74 -16.20 -0.50
C SER A 185 25.53 -16.65 -1.31
N LEU A 186 24.50 -15.80 -1.47
CA LEU A 186 23.35 -16.11 -2.32
C LEU A 186 23.68 -16.04 -3.81
N TRP A 187 24.80 -15.40 -4.18
CA TRP A 187 25.23 -15.38 -5.58
C TRP A 187 25.85 -16.73 -5.98
N PRO A 188 25.33 -17.42 -7.02
CA PRO A 188 25.86 -18.73 -7.41
C PRO A 188 27.31 -18.65 -7.90
N GLN A 189 28.17 -19.51 -7.35
CA GLN A 189 29.57 -19.60 -7.77
C GLN A 189 29.67 -19.93 -9.27
N GLY A 190 30.47 -19.16 -10.01
CA GLY A 190 30.75 -19.40 -11.44
C GLY A 190 29.83 -18.69 -12.43
N LYS A 191 28.81 -17.94 -11.98
CA LYS A 191 28.05 -17.05 -12.88
C LYS A 191 28.86 -15.79 -13.19
N SER A 192 28.98 -15.47 -14.49
CA SER A 192 29.84 -14.38 -15.00
C SER A 192 29.21 -12.98 -14.91
N HIS A 193 27.89 -12.88 -14.82
CA HIS A 193 27.18 -11.59 -14.79
C HIS A 193 26.19 -11.55 -13.62
N GLN A 194 26.48 -10.68 -12.65
CA GLN A 194 25.57 -10.35 -11.56
C GLN A 194 24.75 -9.12 -11.93
N PRO A 195 23.39 -9.20 -11.90
CA PRO A 195 22.57 -8.02 -12.09
C PRO A 195 22.89 -6.96 -11.04
N THR A 196 22.81 -5.69 -11.43
CA THR A 196 23.13 -4.57 -10.55
C THR A 196 22.04 -3.50 -10.59
N LEU A 197 21.96 -2.72 -9.52
CA LEU A 197 21.10 -1.56 -9.37
C LEU A 197 21.96 -0.36 -8.99
N THR A 198 21.79 0.78 -9.66
CA THR A 198 22.39 2.04 -9.17
C THR A 198 21.49 2.64 -8.11
N SER A 199 21.98 2.73 -6.87
CA SER A 199 21.21 3.32 -5.78
C SER A 199 21.02 4.82 -5.99
N LEU A 200 19.78 5.29 -5.88
CA LEU A 200 19.48 6.72 -5.79
C LEU A 200 20.00 7.33 -4.49
N TYR A 201 20.06 6.57 -3.41
CA TYR A 201 20.37 7.07 -2.07
C TYR A 201 21.87 7.20 -1.80
N THR A 202 22.68 6.34 -2.42
CA THR A 202 24.14 6.34 -2.24
C THR A 202 24.92 6.62 -3.53
N GLY A 203 24.29 6.52 -4.70
CA GLY A 203 24.94 6.65 -6.00
C GLY A 203 25.80 5.45 -6.39
N ASN A 204 25.85 4.41 -5.56
CA ASN A 204 26.65 3.21 -5.80
C ASN A 204 25.94 2.24 -6.75
N VAL A 205 26.72 1.51 -7.55
CA VAL A 205 26.25 0.34 -8.29
C VAL A 205 26.30 -0.87 -7.35
N LEU A 206 25.14 -1.43 -7.03
CA LEU A 206 24.96 -2.46 -6.02
C LEU A 206 24.59 -3.81 -6.68
N PRO A 207 25.12 -4.93 -6.18
CA PRO A 207 24.71 -6.25 -6.63
C PRO A 207 23.25 -6.55 -6.23
N ILE A 208 22.54 -7.25 -7.11
CA ILE A 208 21.23 -7.84 -6.82
C ILE A 208 21.44 -9.34 -6.54
N TYR A 209 20.84 -9.83 -5.46
CA TYR A 209 20.79 -11.25 -5.12
C TYR A 209 19.36 -11.75 -5.27
N SER A 210 19.16 -12.85 -6.00
CA SER A 210 17.81 -13.32 -6.32
C SER A 210 17.57 -14.76 -5.91
N PHE A 211 16.35 -15.05 -5.49
CA PHE A 211 15.82 -16.40 -5.29
C PHE A 211 14.33 -16.41 -5.65
N THR A 212 13.73 -17.59 -5.80
CA THR A 212 12.31 -17.71 -6.15
C THR A 212 11.52 -18.38 -5.02
N LEU A 213 10.30 -17.90 -4.80
CA LEU A 213 9.34 -18.44 -3.85
C LEU A 213 8.28 -19.29 -4.56
N ASP A 214 7.98 -20.46 -4.00
CA ASP A 214 6.88 -21.30 -4.45
C ASP A 214 6.10 -21.85 -3.23
N ASP A 215 4.81 -21.49 -3.16
CA ASP A 215 3.84 -21.88 -2.14
C ASP A 215 4.26 -21.64 -0.67
N VAL A 216 4.91 -20.51 -0.40
CA VAL A 216 5.31 -20.12 0.97
C VAL A 216 4.17 -19.39 1.67
N ASN A 217 3.68 -19.96 2.77
CA ASN A 217 2.67 -19.33 3.62
C ASN A 217 3.30 -18.82 4.92
N SER A 218 3.02 -17.56 5.30
CA SER A 218 3.55 -16.95 6.54
C SER A 218 5.08 -16.95 6.61
N GLY A 219 5.76 -16.75 5.47
CA GLY A 219 7.21 -16.69 5.41
C GLY A 219 7.75 -15.43 6.10
N ARG A 220 8.93 -15.56 6.70
CA ARG A 220 9.64 -14.47 7.35
C ARG A 220 11.07 -14.38 6.84
N LEU A 221 11.41 -13.24 6.24
CA LEU A 221 12.78 -12.89 5.89
C LEU A 221 13.37 -12.01 6.99
N THR A 222 14.40 -12.51 7.66
CA THR A 222 15.13 -11.82 8.72
C THR A 222 16.48 -11.37 8.21
N PHE A 223 16.78 -10.09 8.35
CA PHE A 223 18.07 -9.47 7.99
C PHE A 223 18.81 -9.08 9.25
N SER A 224 20.09 -9.42 9.36
CA SER A 224 20.91 -8.97 10.49
C SER A 224 22.28 -8.47 10.04
N HIS A 225 22.88 -7.58 10.84
CA HIS A 225 24.18 -6.97 10.54
C HIS A 225 25.26 -7.45 11.51
N LYS A 226 26.41 -7.87 10.96
CA LYS A 226 27.62 -8.42 11.64
C LYS A 226 27.43 -9.74 12.38
N THR A 227 26.27 -9.97 12.99
CA THR A 227 25.92 -11.21 13.68
C THR A 227 24.77 -11.88 12.94
N PRO A 228 24.89 -13.16 12.52
CA PRO A 228 23.78 -13.86 11.89
C PRO A 228 22.65 -14.11 12.90
N ALA A 229 21.42 -13.83 12.50
CA ALA A 229 20.23 -14.21 13.26
C ALA A 229 20.05 -15.73 13.21
N SER A 230 19.56 -16.34 14.29
CA SER A 230 19.34 -17.79 14.37
C SER A 230 17.99 -18.13 14.98
N ILE A 231 17.35 -19.16 14.44
CA ILE A 231 16.30 -19.91 15.13
C ILE A 231 16.98 -21.08 15.84
N VAL A 232 16.69 -21.27 17.12
CA VAL A 232 17.24 -22.37 17.92
C VAL A 232 16.10 -23.06 18.66
N ASP A 233 15.90 -24.35 18.40
CA ASP A 233 14.84 -25.16 19.02
C ASP A 233 13.44 -24.53 18.87
N GLY A 234 13.12 -24.10 17.64
CA GLY A 234 11.85 -23.45 17.31
C GLY A 234 11.70 -22.01 17.78
N LYS A 235 12.72 -21.44 18.45
CA LYS A 235 12.67 -20.08 19.00
C LYS A 235 13.33 -19.09 18.06
N ALA A 236 12.52 -18.18 17.53
CA ALA A 236 12.99 -17.06 16.74
C ALA A 236 13.77 -16.02 17.55
N PRO A 237 14.63 -15.21 16.90
CA PRO A 237 15.24 -14.03 17.51
C PRO A 237 14.20 -13.12 18.17
N THR A 238 14.49 -12.67 19.38
CA THR A 238 13.59 -11.81 20.15
C THR A 238 14.03 -10.34 20.12
N ALA A 239 13.13 -9.43 20.46
CA ALA A 239 13.49 -8.02 20.63
C ALA A 239 14.54 -7.76 21.73
N ALA A 240 14.96 -8.78 22.49
CA ALA A 240 16.03 -8.70 23.47
C ALA A 240 17.44 -9.03 22.91
N GLU A 241 17.56 -9.49 21.66
CA GLU A 241 18.88 -9.82 21.08
C GLU A 241 19.81 -8.59 21.05
N ASN A 242 21.11 -8.78 21.30
CA ASN A 242 22.11 -7.71 21.36
C ASN A 242 22.81 -7.43 20.01
N TYR A 243 22.21 -7.82 18.90
CA TYR A 243 22.70 -7.53 17.54
C TYR A 243 21.66 -6.77 16.72
N ARG A 244 22.07 -6.12 15.63
CA ARG A 244 21.14 -5.36 14.80
C ARG A 244 20.43 -6.29 13.82
N TYR A 245 19.10 -6.32 13.83
CA TYR A 245 18.32 -7.14 12.90
C TYR A 245 16.91 -6.58 12.69
N GLU A 246 16.35 -6.82 11.51
CA GLU A 246 14.97 -6.49 11.14
C GLU A 246 14.30 -7.65 10.40
N LYS A 247 12.97 -7.68 10.35
CA LYS A 247 12.22 -8.71 9.61
C LYS A 247 11.14 -8.13 8.70
N LEU A 248 10.80 -8.90 7.68
CA LEU A 248 9.59 -8.71 6.89
C LEU A 248 8.83 -10.02 6.74
N GLU A 249 7.52 -9.89 6.56
CA GLU A 249 6.60 -11.01 6.34
C GLU A 249 6.27 -11.08 4.85
N ILE A 250 6.24 -12.30 4.30
CA ILE A 250 5.93 -12.56 2.89
C ILE A 250 5.17 -13.88 2.75
N THR A 251 4.13 -13.88 1.92
CA THR A 251 3.31 -15.03 1.59
C THR A 251 3.09 -15.06 0.09
N TYR A 252 3.21 -16.24 -0.51
CA TYR A 252 2.76 -16.52 -1.87
C TYR A 252 2.14 -17.91 -1.90
N LEU A 253 0.89 -18.01 -2.37
CA LEU A 253 0.16 -19.28 -2.44
C LEU A 253 -0.04 -19.66 -3.91
N SER A 254 0.67 -20.69 -4.37
CA SER A 254 0.70 -21.06 -5.79
C SER A 254 -0.65 -21.58 -6.29
N SER A 255 -1.44 -22.17 -5.40
CA SER A 255 -2.83 -22.58 -5.67
C SER A 255 -3.78 -21.41 -5.92
N LYS A 256 -3.45 -20.21 -5.41
CA LYS A 256 -4.25 -18.99 -5.57
C LYS A 256 -3.62 -17.99 -6.54
N GLN A 257 -2.39 -18.24 -6.98
CA GLN A 257 -1.58 -17.31 -7.79
C GLN A 257 -1.53 -15.90 -7.18
N SER A 258 -1.55 -15.84 -5.85
CA SER A 258 -1.72 -14.60 -5.10
C SER A 258 -0.94 -14.67 -3.80
N GLY A 259 -0.48 -13.51 -3.35
CA GLY A 259 0.25 -13.38 -2.12
C GLY A 259 0.27 -11.94 -1.62
N GLY A 260 1.21 -11.66 -0.73
CA GLY A 260 1.42 -10.35 -0.17
C GLY A 260 2.39 -10.40 0.98
N GLY A 261 2.63 -9.25 1.58
CA GLY A 261 3.49 -9.14 2.74
C GLY A 261 3.54 -7.72 3.25
N ASN A 262 4.40 -7.49 4.22
CA ASN A 262 4.57 -6.20 4.88
C ASN A 262 5.93 -6.10 5.56
N LEU A 263 6.40 -4.87 5.70
CA LEU A 263 7.39 -4.54 6.71
C LEU A 263 6.65 -4.39 8.04
N THR A 264 7.29 -4.69 9.16
CA THR A 264 6.60 -4.66 10.46
C THR A 264 7.46 -3.98 11.51
N ALA A 265 6.88 -2.99 12.19
CA ALA A 265 7.47 -2.35 13.37
C ALA A 265 6.61 -2.66 14.59
N ILE A 266 5.87 -3.77 14.55
CA ILE A 266 5.03 -4.21 15.67
C ILE A 266 5.91 -4.38 16.90
N ASP A 267 7.07 -5.02 16.76
CA ASP A 267 7.94 -5.33 17.90
C ASP A 267 9.01 -4.25 18.12
N PHE A 268 9.66 -3.82 17.04
CA PHE A 268 10.73 -2.82 17.09
C PHE A 268 11.03 -2.29 15.68
N PHE A 269 11.90 -1.29 15.61
CA PHE A 269 12.57 -0.86 14.38
C PHE A 269 14.07 -0.92 14.55
N SER A 270 14.79 -1.51 13.59
CA SER A 270 16.24 -1.64 13.63
C SER A 270 16.94 -1.19 12.36
N MET A 271 16.40 -1.55 11.20
CA MET A 271 17.00 -1.28 9.90
C MET A 271 15.95 -0.70 8.96
N PRO A 272 16.24 0.41 8.25
CA PRO A 272 15.32 0.95 7.28
C PRO A 272 15.26 0.03 6.04
N LEU A 273 14.07 -0.46 5.73
CA LEU A 273 13.81 -1.34 4.59
C LEU A 273 12.89 -0.67 3.57
N GLN A 274 13.06 -1.04 2.30
CA GLN A 274 12.14 -0.73 1.20
C GLN A 274 11.75 -2.01 0.50
N VAL A 275 10.49 -2.11 0.10
CA VAL A 275 9.96 -3.16 -0.78
C VAL A 275 9.39 -2.50 -2.03
N GLU A 276 9.74 -3.05 -3.18
CA GLU A 276 9.22 -2.69 -4.50
C GLU A 276 8.61 -3.94 -5.11
N VAL A 277 7.39 -3.85 -5.65
CA VAL A 277 6.79 -4.93 -6.44
C VAL A 277 6.84 -4.53 -7.89
N ILE A 278 7.46 -5.34 -8.72
CA ILE A 278 7.54 -5.17 -10.17
C ILE A 278 6.69 -6.28 -10.75
N HIS A 279 5.60 -5.91 -11.44
CA HIS A 279 4.73 -6.90 -12.04
C HIS A 279 5.42 -7.59 -13.21
N TRP A 280 5.00 -8.83 -13.48
CA TRP A 280 5.57 -9.59 -14.58
C TRP A 280 5.49 -8.83 -15.92
N GLY A 281 6.67 -8.63 -16.54
CA GLY A 281 6.83 -7.92 -17.82
C GLY A 281 6.82 -6.39 -17.73
N ASP A 282 6.74 -5.84 -16.52
CA ASP A 282 7.01 -4.43 -16.26
C ASP A 282 8.51 -4.24 -15.92
N ASP A 283 9.03 -3.05 -16.22
CA ASP A 283 10.43 -2.66 -15.98
C ASP A 283 10.59 -1.71 -14.78
N THR A 284 9.46 -1.21 -14.27
CA THR A 284 9.38 -0.23 -13.20
C THR A 284 8.54 -0.78 -12.05
N PRO A 285 8.89 -0.49 -10.78
CA PRO A 285 8.07 -0.85 -9.64
C PRO A 285 6.67 -0.24 -9.72
N ASP A 286 5.65 -1.00 -9.30
CA ASP A 286 4.32 -0.46 -9.04
C ASP A 286 4.40 0.48 -7.82
N PRO A 287 4.20 1.80 -8.00
CA PRO A 287 4.26 2.76 -6.90
C PRO A 287 3.17 2.50 -5.85
N LEU A 288 2.09 1.80 -6.18
CA LEU A 288 1.02 1.46 -5.24
C LEU A 288 1.39 0.33 -4.29
N GLN A 289 2.29 -0.55 -4.73
CA GLN A 289 2.79 -1.71 -4.00
C GLN A 289 4.17 -1.48 -3.41
N THR A 290 4.86 -0.43 -3.86
CA THR A 290 6.10 0.02 -3.22
C THR A 290 5.82 0.49 -1.81
N LYS A 291 6.66 0.11 -0.87
CA LYS A 291 6.54 0.36 0.57
C LYS A 291 7.92 0.74 1.09
N SER A 292 8.09 1.92 1.66
CA SER A 292 9.38 2.40 2.16
C SER A 292 9.27 3.21 3.45
N ILE A 293 10.41 3.43 4.09
CA ILE A 293 10.55 4.47 5.11
C ILE A 293 11.19 5.71 4.47
N TYR A 294 10.56 6.85 4.69
CA TYR A 294 10.88 8.15 4.09
C TYR A 294 11.86 8.99 4.93
N ALA A 295 12.18 8.53 6.14
CA ALA A 295 13.13 9.18 7.04
C ALA A 295 14.38 8.32 7.28
N SER A 296 15.53 8.97 7.26
CA SER A 296 16.81 8.48 7.79
C SER A 296 16.65 8.04 9.25
N THR A 297 17.49 7.09 9.67
CA THR A 297 17.48 6.58 11.04
C THR A 297 17.71 7.71 12.06
N PRO A 298 18.66 8.64 11.89
CA PRO A 298 18.79 9.79 12.79
C PRO A 298 17.52 10.65 12.89
N THR A 299 16.84 10.95 11.78
CA THR A 299 15.60 11.73 11.79
C THR A 299 14.49 11.00 12.56
N LEU A 300 14.31 9.71 12.31
CA LEU A 300 13.36 8.87 13.04
C LEU A 300 13.66 8.84 14.55
N LEU A 301 14.92 8.62 14.93
CA LEU A 301 15.34 8.58 16.34
C LEU A 301 15.14 9.94 17.05
N LYS A 302 15.42 11.06 16.36
CA LYS A 302 15.14 12.41 16.88
C LYS A 302 13.64 12.62 17.10
N ALA A 303 12.81 12.23 16.13
CA ALA A 303 11.36 12.36 16.22
C ALA A 303 10.78 11.50 17.37
N LEU A 304 11.25 10.26 17.52
CA LEU A 304 10.90 9.39 18.65
C LEU A 304 11.32 9.99 19.98
N LYS A 305 12.56 10.47 20.10
CA LYS A 305 13.03 11.12 21.33
C LYS A 305 12.19 12.35 21.67
N ALA A 306 11.76 13.11 20.67
CA ALA A 306 10.92 14.29 20.86
C ALA A 306 9.54 13.98 21.47
N LEU A 307 9.05 12.73 21.40
CA LEU A 307 7.81 12.30 22.08
C LEU A 307 7.91 12.47 23.60
N ALA A 308 9.06 12.15 24.19
CA ALA A 308 9.35 12.38 25.61
C ALA A 308 10.86 12.56 25.82
N PRO A 309 11.41 13.77 25.60
CA PRO A 309 12.87 14.02 25.47
C PRO A 309 13.72 13.49 26.61
N ASN A 310 13.17 13.50 27.84
CA ASN A 310 13.87 13.11 29.06
C ASN A 310 13.55 11.67 29.50
N ARG A 311 12.63 10.98 28.82
CA ARG A 311 12.14 9.65 29.22
C ARG A 311 12.34 8.59 28.17
N MET A 312 12.54 8.93 26.89
CA MET A 312 12.61 7.95 25.81
C MET A 312 13.82 7.00 25.84
N GLY A 313 14.81 7.23 26.71
CA GLY A 313 16.00 6.38 26.87
C GLY A 313 15.71 4.88 26.82
N PRO A 314 14.80 4.35 27.68
CA PRO A 314 14.47 2.93 27.76
C PRO A 314 13.89 2.30 26.49
N ALA A 315 13.47 3.09 25.51
CA ALA A 315 13.03 2.57 24.21
C ALA A 315 14.19 2.30 23.24
N PHE A 316 15.37 2.87 23.48
CA PHE A 316 16.51 2.80 22.55
C PHE A 316 17.57 1.79 23.02
N MET A 317 17.72 0.71 22.27
CA MET A 317 18.62 -0.38 22.62
C MET A 317 20.00 -0.24 21.97
N ASN A 318 21.04 -0.54 22.73
CA ASN A 318 22.45 -0.55 22.31
C ASN A 318 22.96 -2.01 22.15
N LEU A 319 23.91 -2.22 21.24
CA LEU A 319 24.60 -3.48 21.00
C LEU A 319 25.48 -3.95 22.17
N SER A 320 25.87 -3.06 23.10
CA SER A 320 26.71 -3.41 24.26
C SER A 320 26.05 -4.35 25.27
N GLY A 321 24.74 -4.59 25.15
CA GLY A 321 23.96 -5.41 26.08
C GLY A 321 23.63 -4.68 27.39
N GLY A 322 22.49 -5.01 28.00
CA GLY A 322 22.13 -4.62 29.37
C GLY A 322 21.60 -3.21 29.60
N GLU A 323 21.84 -2.24 28.72
CA GLU A 323 21.34 -0.86 28.90
C GLU A 323 20.44 -0.41 27.74
N PHE A 324 19.17 -0.15 28.06
CA PHE A 324 18.24 0.58 27.19
C PHE A 324 18.57 2.07 27.18
N GLN A 325 19.73 2.45 26.65
CA GLN A 325 20.17 3.85 26.61
C GLN A 325 21.05 4.16 25.40
N PHE A 326 20.67 3.73 24.20
CA PHE A 326 21.35 4.26 23.01
C PHE A 326 21.23 5.80 22.99
N PRO A 327 22.35 6.55 22.95
CA PRO A 327 22.33 8.00 23.09
C PRO A 327 21.88 8.67 21.79
N VAL A 328 20.62 9.11 21.75
CA VAL A 328 20.10 9.94 20.65
C VAL A 328 20.59 11.38 20.78
N ARG A 329 21.78 11.65 20.25
CA ARG A 329 22.41 12.98 20.18
C ARG A 329 23.32 13.07 18.95
N ASP A 330 23.50 14.28 18.43
CA ASP A 330 24.43 14.52 17.33
C ASP A 330 25.89 14.61 17.84
N PRO A 331 26.88 14.09 17.09
CA PRO A 331 26.72 13.18 15.96
C PRO A 331 26.24 11.79 16.42
N PHE A 332 25.43 11.13 15.59
CA PHE A 332 24.94 9.78 15.88
C PHE A 332 26.07 8.75 15.71
N ASP A 333 26.21 7.85 16.67
CA ASP A 333 27.08 6.68 16.54
C ASP A 333 26.22 5.42 16.33
N LEU A 334 25.67 5.27 15.13
CA LEU A 334 24.84 4.10 14.78
C LEU A 334 25.63 2.79 14.77
N SER A 335 26.95 2.79 14.97
CA SER A 335 27.73 1.56 15.14
C SER A 335 27.41 0.83 16.44
N LEU A 336 26.78 1.53 17.41
CA LEU A 336 26.29 1.01 18.68
C LEU A 336 24.76 0.82 18.69
N PHE A 337 24.05 1.26 17.66
CA PHE A 337 22.59 1.18 17.61
C PHE A 337 22.12 -0.25 17.31
N ALA A 338 21.27 -0.79 18.18
CA ALA A 338 20.62 -2.08 17.95
C ALA A 338 19.22 -1.90 17.37
N ARG A 339 18.34 -1.16 18.07
CA ARG A 339 16.93 -0.95 17.67
C ARG A 339 16.21 0.05 18.57
N VAL A 340 15.02 0.45 18.15
CA VAL A 340 14.00 1.09 18.99
C VAL A 340 12.89 0.09 19.28
N LEU A 341 12.60 -0.17 20.55
CA LEU A 341 11.48 -1.03 20.93
C LEU A 341 10.14 -0.31 20.78
N SER A 342 9.14 -1.05 20.33
CA SER A 342 7.76 -0.60 20.31
C SER A 342 7.20 -0.55 21.74
N PRO A 343 6.11 0.21 21.98
CA PRO A 343 5.41 0.20 23.26
C PRO A 343 4.92 -1.19 23.68
N ASN A 344 4.56 -2.03 22.71
CA ASN A 344 4.06 -3.37 23.00
C ASN A 344 5.15 -4.27 23.58
N THR A 345 6.38 -4.12 23.09
CA THR A 345 7.49 -4.99 23.44
C THR A 345 8.02 -4.61 24.81
N ILE A 346 8.03 -3.31 25.10
CA ILE A 346 8.33 -2.81 26.44
C ILE A 346 7.26 -3.29 27.43
N ALA A 347 5.98 -3.13 27.10
CA ALA A 347 4.89 -3.59 27.97
C ALA A 347 4.92 -5.11 28.19
N ALA A 348 5.24 -5.91 27.16
CA ALA A 348 5.36 -7.35 27.28
C ALA A 348 6.52 -7.80 28.18
N ALA A 349 7.62 -7.03 28.21
CA ALA A 349 8.78 -7.30 29.04
C ALA A 349 8.66 -6.75 30.47
N ALA A 350 7.79 -5.77 30.70
CA ALA A 350 7.59 -5.14 32.00
C ALA A 350 6.74 -6.00 32.93
N THR A 351 7.16 -6.16 34.18
CA THR A 351 6.41 -6.93 35.18
C THR A 351 5.09 -6.29 35.60
N ASP A 352 4.96 -4.97 35.45
CA ASP A 352 3.75 -4.20 35.67
C ASP A 352 2.98 -3.87 34.36
N GLY A 353 3.43 -4.44 33.24
CA GLY A 353 2.87 -4.23 31.90
C GLY A 353 3.01 -2.81 31.37
N SER A 354 3.84 -1.97 32.00
CA SER A 354 4.01 -0.58 31.61
C SER A 354 4.65 -0.46 30.22
N SER A 355 4.04 0.36 29.36
CA SER A 355 4.61 0.75 28.06
C SER A 355 5.61 1.91 28.17
N ALA A 356 5.94 2.38 29.38
CA ALA A 356 6.83 3.52 29.58
C ALA A 356 8.18 3.31 28.85
N PRO A 357 8.63 4.26 28.03
CA PRO A 357 8.30 5.69 28.11
C PRO A 357 7.14 6.17 27.25
N TYR A 358 6.46 5.28 26.53
CA TYR A 358 5.25 5.63 25.79
C TYR A 358 4.07 5.88 26.75
N PRO A 359 3.04 6.62 26.30
CA PRO A 359 1.84 6.85 27.10
C PRO A 359 1.11 5.55 27.42
N SER A 360 0.64 5.44 28.66
CA SER A 360 -0.28 4.37 29.07
C SER A 360 -1.71 4.73 28.69
N PHE A 361 -2.51 3.72 28.34
CA PHE A 361 -3.95 3.87 28.10
C PHE A 361 -4.75 4.02 29.40
N GLY A 362 -4.18 3.64 30.54
CA GLY A 362 -4.83 3.64 31.85
C GLY A 362 -4.52 4.85 32.74
N GLY A 363 -5.05 4.84 33.96
CA GLY A 363 -4.81 5.86 35.00
C GLY A 363 -5.99 6.79 35.25
N ALA A 364 -5.96 7.54 36.36
CA ALA A 364 -7.08 8.40 36.81
C ALA A 364 -7.47 9.53 35.84
N HIS A 365 -6.57 9.86 34.90
CA HIS A 365 -6.79 10.81 33.81
C HIS A 365 -6.43 10.21 32.44
N GLY A 366 -6.36 8.87 32.37
CA GLY A 366 -5.96 8.13 31.17
C GLY A 366 -7.06 8.03 30.13
N TYR A 367 -6.71 7.52 28.95
CA TYR A 367 -7.64 7.41 27.84
C TYR A 367 -8.87 6.55 28.18
N LEU A 368 -8.67 5.35 28.71
CA LEU A 368 -9.77 4.44 29.06
C LEU A 368 -10.71 5.03 30.11
N GLU A 369 -10.19 5.87 31.02
CA GLU A 369 -10.99 6.57 31.99
C GLU A 369 -11.98 7.54 31.34
N SER A 370 -11.57 8.23 30.27
CA SER A 370 -12.46 9.12 29.50
C SER A 370 -13.60 8.40 28.77
N LEU A 371 -13.50 7.07 28.66
CA LEU A 371 -14.50 6.22 28.01
C LEU A 371 -15.49 5.59 29.01
N VAL A 372 -15.19 5.60 30.31
CA VAL A 372 -16.04 4.98 31.34
C VAL A 372 -17.46 5.54 31.28
N GLY A 373 -18.45 4.63 31.23
CA GLY A 373 -19.87 4.97 31.14
C GLY A 373 -20.37 5.23 29.71
N LYS A 374 -19.47 5.34 28.72
CA LYS A 374 -19.86 5.47 27.31
C LYS A 374 -20.19 4.10 26.71
N THR A 375 -21.01 4.13 25.66
CA THR A 375 -21.43 2.95 24.89
C THR A 375 -21.26 3.23 23.40
N TYR A 376 -20.70 2.27 22.67
CA TYR A 376 -20.47 2.35 21.23
C TYR A 376 -21.13 1.16 20.52
N ALA A 377 -21.63 1.37 19.32
CA ALA A 377 -22.13 0.31 18.46
C ALA A 377 -20.95 -0.38 17.72
N LEU A 378 -21.17 -1.64 17.36
CA LEU A 378 -20.24 -2.53 16.62
C LEU A 378 -21.08 -3.33 15.61
N ASN A 379 -21.06 -2.95 14.33
CA ASN A 379 -21.83 -3.60 13.28
C ASN A 379 -20.97 -4.16 12.13
N GLY A 380 -20.06 -5.07 12.45
CA GLY A 380 -19.11 -5.63 11.49
C GLY A 380 -19.69 -6.77 10.66
N THR A 381 -19.06 -7.03 9.51
CA THR A 381 -19.44 -8.10 8.57
C THR A 381 -18.53 -9.32 8.62
N GLN A 382 -17.44 -9.27 9.40
CA GLN A 382 -16.45 -10.33 9.52
C GLN A 382 -17.06 -11.61 10.11
N TYR A 383 -16.60 -12.77 9.64
CA TYR A 383 -17.04 -14.10 10.10
C TYR A 383 -18.57 -14.33 10.10
N GLY A 384 -19.28 -13.78 9.11
CA GLY A 384 -20.74 -13.90 9.01
C GLY A 384 -21.51 -12.80 9.74
N GLY A 385 -20.81 -11.81 10.30
CA GLY A 385 -21.32 -10.52 10.77
C GLY A 385 -21.87 -10.51 12.20
N TYR A 386 -21.94 -9.31 12.79
CA TYR A 386 -22.40 -9.09 14.17
C TYR A 386 -22.98 -7.68 14.36
N LYS A 387 -23.82 -7.53 15.39
CA LYS A 387 -24.39 -6.25 15.84
C LYS A 387 -24.39 -6.19 17.37
N TYR A 388 -23.43 -5.46 17.92
CA TYR A 388 -23.17 -5.38 19.36
C TYR A 388 -23.10 -3.93 19.85
N LYS A 389 -23.21 -3.77 21.17
CA LYS A 389 -22.90 -2.54 21.89
C LYS A 389 -21.82 -2.80 22.92
N ALA A 390 -20.74 -2.04 22.86
CA ALA A 390 -19.62 -2.08 23.79
C ALA A 390 -19.74 -0.96 24.83
N LYS A 391 -19.90 -1.34 26.10
CA LYS A 391 -19.96 -0.43 27.24
C LYS A 391 -18.68 -0.51 28.08
N PHE A 392 -18.06 0.64 28.33
CA PHE A 392 -16.82 0.74 29.09
C PHE A 392 -17.09 0.96 30.58
N GLU A 393 -16.44 0.17 31.44
CA GLU A 393 -16.60 0.22 32.90
C GLU A 393 -15.27 0.08 33.63
N ARG A 394 -15.18 0.63 34.85
CA ARG A 394 -14.03 0.41 35.73
C ARG A 394 -14.12 -0.97 36.35
N HIS A 395 -12.99 -1.68 36.38
CA HIS A 395 -12.89 -2.91 37.15
C HIS A 395 -12.57 -2.61 38.62
N LYS A 396 -13.18 -3.38 39.54
CA LYS A 396 -13.04 -3.18 41.00
C LYS A 396 -11.59 -3.32 41.50
N ASP A 397 -10.79 -4.16 40.85
CA ASP A 397 -9.41 -4.45 41.22
C ASP A 397 -8.41 -3.54 40.46
N GLY A 398 -8.92 -2.49 39.81
CA GLY A 398 -8.17 -1.65 38.87
C GLY A 398 -8.22 -2.18 37.43
N GLY A 399 -7.94 -1.30 36.47
CA GLY A 399 -8.14 -1.57 35.05
C GLY A 399 -9.60 -1.35 34.62
N TYR A 400 -9.96 -1.95 33.48
CA TYR A 400 -11.23 -1.67 32.79
C TYR A 400 -11.85 -2.95 32.22
N LEU A 401 -13.17 -2.94 32.09
CA LEU A 401 -13.94 -3.94 31.36
C LEU A 401 -14.66 -3.29 30.20
N VAL A 402 -14.80 -4.03 29.10
CA VAL A 402 -15.69 -3.64 27.99
C VAL A 402 -16.73 -4.73 27.80
N HIS A 403 -17.96 -4.45 28.19
CA HIS A 403 -19.08 -5.38 28.06
C HIS A 403 -19.75 -5.21 26.70
N CYS A 404 -19.67 -6.25 25.88
CA CYS A 404 -20.25 -6.28 24.55
C CYS A 404 -21.50 -7.16 24.57
N THR A 405 -22.66 -6.55 24.33
CA THR A 405 -23.95 -7.25 24.28
C THR A 405 -24.60 -7.04 22.92
N GLY A 406 -25.21 -8.09 22.36
CA GLY A 406 -25.72 -8.04 20.99
C GLY A 406 -26.01 -9.41 20.40
N THR A 407 -26.03 -9.47 19.08
CA THR A 407 -26.34 -10.69 18.32
C THR A 407 -25.38 -10.88 17.16
N THR A 408 -25.05 -12.12 16.82
CA THR A 408 -24.40 -12.41 15.55
C THR A 408 -25.44 -12.40 14.42
N THR A 409 -25.01 -12.08 13.20
CA THR A 409 -25.88 -12.14 12.02
C THR A 409 -26.00 -13.58 11.52
N THR A 410 -24.86 -14.28 11.49
CA THR A 410 -24.79 -15.73 11.25
C THR A 410 -24.31 -16.41 12.52
N ALA A 411 -24.93 -17.54 12.90
CA ALA A 411 -24.49 -18.30 14.06
C ALA A 411 -23.05 -18.80 13.84
N PRO A 412 -22.12 -18.58 14.79
CA PRO A 412 -20.78 -19.13 14.71
C PRO A 412 -20.79 -20.66 14.74
N ALA A 413 -19.70 -21.26 14.28
CA ALA A 413 -19.55 -22.71 14.29
C ALA A 413 -19.62 -23.26 15.73
N SER A 414 -20.41 -24.32 15.92
CA SER A 414 -20.45 -25.09 17.17
C SER A 414 -19.03 -25.52 17.57
N PRO A 415 -18.67 -25.50 18.87
CA PRO A 415 -19.52 -25.30 20.06
C PRO A 415 -19.76 -23.85 20.52
N LEU A 416 -19.42 -22.83 19.74
CA LEU A 416 -19.66 -21.45 20.16
C LEU A 416 -21.17 -21.15 20.27
N PRO A 417 -21.61 -20.42 21.30
CA PRO A 417 -23.01 -19.98 21.41
C PRO A 417 -23.40 -19.09 20.23
N ALA A 418 -24.67 -19.18 19.81
CA ALA A 418 -25.21 -18.36 18.72
C ALA A 418 -25.10 -16.86 19.02
N ASN A 419 -25.47 -16.46 20.23
CA ASN A 419 -25.32 -15.11 20.75
C ASN A 419 -24.77 -15.22 22.18
N ALA A 420 -23.83 -14.35 22.54
CA ALA A 420 -23.24 -14.36 23.88
C ALA A 420 -22.73 -12.97 24.24
N THR A 421 -22.75 -12.64 25.53
CA THR A 421 -22.00 -11.49 26.03
C THR A 421 -20.52 -11.76 25.87
N VAL A 422 -19.81 -10.84 25.21
CA VAL A 422 -18.34 -10.83 25.17
C VAL A 422 -17.85 -9.77 26.14
N THR A 423 -16.93 -10.12 27.03
CA THR A 423 -16.31 -9.14 27.93
C THR A 423 -14.82 -9.08 27.63
N LEU A 424 -14.33 -7.91 27.22
CA LEU A 424 -12.89 -7.66 27.16
C LEU A 424 -12.39 -7.28 28.55
N HIS A 425 -11.26 -7.86 28.93
CA HIS A 425 -10.57 -7.63 30.20
C HIS A 425 -9.31 -6.81 29.93
N LEU A 426 -9.25 -5.61 30.50
CA LEU A 426 -8.09 -4.72 30.42
C LEU A 426 -7.53 -4.51 31.84
N PRO A 427 -6.85 -5.52 32.42
CA PRO A 427 -6.35 -5.45 33.78
C PRO A 427 -5.23 -4.39 33.88
N LYS A 428 -5.09 -3.77 35.05
CA LYS A 428 -4.17 -2.65 35.29
C LYS A 428 -2.73 -2.92 34.80
N ASP A 429 -2.27 -4.15 34.97
CA ASP A 429 -0.91 -4.62 34.72
C ASP A 429 -0.71 -5.25 33.34
N GLN A 430 -1.73 -5.29 32.47
CA GLN A 430 -1.57 -5.79 31.09
C GLN A 430 -2.34 -4.97 30.05
N LEU A 431 -3.11 -3.94 30.44
CA LEU A 431 -3.93 -3.17 29.50
C LEU A 431 -3.12 -2.55 28.37
N ASP A 432 -1.91 -2.06 28.65
CA ASP A 432 -1.06 -1.44 27.62
C ASP A 432 -0.60 -2.52 26.63
N PHE A 433 -0.13 -3.67 27.12
CA PHE A 433 0.23 -4.80 26.26
C PHE A 433 -0.97 -5.26 25.42
N PHE A 434 -2.14 -5.42 26.03
CA PHE A 434 -3.34 -5.87 25.32
C PHE A 434 -3.82 -4.89 24.24
N ILE A 435 -3.65 -3.58 24.44
CA ILE A 435 -4.04 -2.58 23.44
C ILE A 435 -2.93 -2.41 22.39
N TYR A 436 -1.67 -2.26 22.78
CA TYR A 436 -0.56 -2.03 21.85
C TYR A 436 -0.20 -3.28 21.02
N ALA A 437 -0.25 -4.49 21.59
CA ALA A 437 -0.02 -5.76 20.87
C ALA A 437 -1.32 -6.44 20.42
N THR A 438 -2.48 -5.86 20.75
CA THR A 438 -3.80 -6.35 20.32
C THR A 438 -4.01 -7.84 20.59
N VAL A 439 -3.78 -8.20 21.84
CA VAL A 439 -3.71 -9.59 22.25
C VAL A 439 -5.13 -10.11 22.45
N ALA A 440 -5.51 -11.14 21.67
CA ALA A 440 -6.75 -11.88 21.83
C ALA A 440 -6.45 -13.30 22.36
N ASN A 441 -6.31 -13.40 23.68
CA ASN A 441 -6.08 -14.65 24.40
C ASN A 441 -7.07 -14.85 25.57
N LYS A 442 -6.93 -15.97 26.28
CA LYS A 442 -7.82 -16.34 27.40
C LYS A 442 -7.87 -15.35 28.57
N SER A 443 -6.86 -14.48 28.70
CA SER A 443 -6.78 -13.46 29.76
C SER A 443 -7.32 -12.11 29.32
N SER A 444 -7.40 -11.86 28.01
CA SER A 444 -7.81 -10.58 27.43
C SER A 444 -9.31 -10.46 27.18
N TYR A 445 -10.05 -11.57 27.10
CA TYR A 445 -11.51 -11.55 26.97
C TYR A 445 -12.15 -12.87 27.41
N SER A 446 -13.47 -12.87 27.57
CA SER A 446 -14.29 -14.06 27.81
C SER A 446 -15.60 -14.02 27.04
N ILE A 447 -16.14 -15.19 26.72
CA ILE A 447 -17.44 -15.37 26.07
C ILE A 447 -18.37 -16.09 27.05
N GLU A 448 -19.53 -15.49 27.33
CA GLU A 448 -20.54 -16.11 28.20
C GLU A 448 -21.00 -17.45 27.62
N GLY A 449 -21.02 -18.49 28.45
CA GLY A 449 -21.36 -19.85 28.03
C GLY A 449 -20.24 -20.60 27.29
N PHE A 450 -19.06 -20.00 27.09
CA PHE A 450 -17.92 -20.65 26.43
C PHE A 450 -16.58 -20.40 27.16
N PRO A 451 -16.32 -21.13 28.27
CA PRO A 451 -15.14 -20.88 29.09
C PRO A 451 -13.84 -21.38 28.43
N PHE A 452 -12.82 -20.53 28.44
CA PHE A 452 -11.44 -20.82 27.98
C PHE A 452 -10.67 -21.65 29.01
N VAL A 453 -11.18 -22.84 29.29
CA VAL A 453 -10.56 -23.84 30.17
C VAL A 453 -10.36 -25.14 29.43
N ASP A 454 -9.39 -25.94 29.85
CA ASP A 454 -9.17 -27.26 29.29
C ASP A 454 -10.40 -28.15 29.48
N THR A 455 -10.70 -28.94 28.46
CA THR A 455 -11.76 -29.94 28.46
C THR A 455 -11.25 -31.23 27.82
N LYS A 456 -11.99 -32.33 28.00
CA LYS A 456 -11.64 -33.59 27.37
C LYS A 456 -11.60 -33.43 25.84
N GLY A 457 -10.41 -33.52 25.25
CA GLY A 457 -10.19 -33.43 23.81
C GLY A 457 -10.01 -32.01 23.26
N SER A 458 -9.90 -30.98 24.10
CA SER A 458 -9.61 -29.60 23.65
C SER A 458 -8.97 -28.79 24.78
N THR A 459 -7.86 -28.14 24.48
CA THR A 459 -7.17 -27.21 25.39
C THR A 459 -7.84 -25.85 25.43
N ALA A 460 -7.55 -25.05 26.45
CA ALA A 460 -7.94 -23.65 26.51
C ALA A 460 -7.45 -22.86 25.28
N GLN A 461 -6.27 -23.19 24.77
CA GLN A 461 -5.71 -22.55 23.58
C GLN A 461 -6.50 -22.89 22.32
N ASP A 462 -6.91 -24.15 22.14
CA ASP A 462 -7.76 -24.56 21.01
C ASP A 462 -9.08 -23.78 21.00
N LYS A 463 -9.65 -23.55 22.19
CA LYS A 463 -10.88 -22.76 22.35
C LYS A 463 -10.68 -21.28 22.02
N VAL A 464 -9.56 -20.70 22.43
CA VAL A 464 -9.18 -19.33 22.05
C VAL A 464 -9.02 -19.22 20.54
N VAL A 465 -8.33 -20.18 19.90
CA VAL A 465 -8.17 -20.21 18.43
C VAL A 465 -9.53 -20.27 17.74
N LEU A 466 -10.43 -21.14 18.20
CA LEU A 466 -11.79 -21.23 17.67
C LEU A 466 -12.58 -19.92 17.84
N ALA A 467 -12.51 -19.31 19.03
CA ALA A 467 -13.18 -18.05 19.32
C ALA A 467 -12.61 -16.88 18.51
N ASN A 468 -11.29 -16.84 18.30
CA ASN A 468 -10.62 -15.85 17.48
C ASN A 468 -11.02 -15.97 15.99
N ALA A 469 -11.29 -17.19 15.51
CA ALA A 469 -11.81 -17.46 14.17
C ALA A 469 -13.35 -17.32 14.07
N SER A 470 -13.94 -16.36 14.80
CA SER A 470 -15.39 -16.15 14.86
C SER A 470 -15.74 -14.66 15.00
N PRO A 471 -17.03 -14.27 14.92
CA PRO A 471 -17.47 -12.91 15.19
C PRO A 471 -16.99 -12.35 16.53
N TYR A 472 -16.84 -13.20 17.55
CA TYR A 472 -16.40 -12.78 18.88
C TYR A 472 -14.94 -12.31 18.89
N GLY A 473 -14.05 -13.01 18.17
CA GLY A 473 -12.68 -12.57 17.95
C GLY A 473 -12.61 -11.25 17.17
N ALA A 474 -13.46 -11.10 16.15
CA ALA A 474 -13.54 -9.86 15.38
C ALA A 474 -13.93 -8.67 16.27
N ILE A 475 -14.97 -8.80 17.10
CA ILE A 475 -15.41 -7.78 18.08
C ILE A 475 -14.26 -7.34 18.98
N VAL A 476 -13.52 -8.28 19.56
CA VAL A 476 -12.37 -7.97 20.43
C VAL A 476 -11.33 -7.17 19.67
N GLY A 477 -11.00 -7.60 18.45
CA GLY A 477 -10.04 -6.92 17.59
C GLY A 477 -10.50 -5.52 17.15
N ASP A 478 -11.78 -5.31 16.85
CA ASP A 478 -12.29 -3.97 16.48
C ASP A 478 -12.21 -2.98 17.63
N ILE A 479 -12.49 -3.42 18.86
CA ILE A 479 -12.38 -2.54 20.04
C ILE A 479 -10.91 -2.21 20.31
N GLN A 480 -10.03 -3.21 20.28
CA GLN A 480 -8.59 -3.01 20.49
C GLN A 480 -7.97 -2.12 19.40
N ALA A 481 -8.35 -2.32 18.13
CA ALA A 481 -7.98 -1.43 17.03
C ALA A 481 -8.45 0.00 17.29
N ALA A 482 -9.70 0.20 17.70
CA ALA A 482 -10.29 1.53 17.86
C ALA A 482 -9.60 2.30 19.00
N LEU A 483 -9.20 1.58 20.05
CA LEU A 483 -8.36 2.10 21.12
C LEU A 483 -6.97 2.46 20.61
N ASN A 484 -6.30 1.57 19.87
CA ASN A 484 -4.95 1.81 19.35
C ASN A 484 -4.90 3.03 18.41
N PHE A 485 -5.87 3.16 17.50
CA PHE A 485 -6.04 4.32 16.62
C PHE A 485 -6.48 5.58 17.35
N GLY A 486 -7.13 5.47 18.52
CA GLY A 486 -7.66 6.62 19.24
C GLY A 486 -9.01 7.13 18.75
N TYR A 487 -9.78 6.30 18.02
CA TYR A 487 -11.08 6.68 17.45
C TYR A 487 -12.16 6.94 18.50
N LEU A 488 -12.18 6.16 19.58
CA LEU A 488 -13.17 6.29 20.65
C LEU A 488 -12.95 7.58 21.44
N GLY A 489 -13.99 8.38 21.70
CA GLY A 489 -13.81 9.69 22.33
C GLY A 489 -12.91 10.64 21.54
N GLY A 490 -12.67 10.36 20.25
CA GLY A 490 -11.83 11.15 19.36
C GLY A 490 -12.61 12.21 18.58
N ARG A 491 -11.96 12.79 17.57
CA ARG A 491 -12.51 13.79 16.65
C ARG A 491 -13.75 13.30 15.91
N PHE A 492 -13.81 12.01 15.63
CA PHE A 492 -14.88 11.38 14.85
C PHE A 492 -15.96 10.72 15.71
N ASP A 493 -15.87 10.88 17.03
CA ASP A 493 -16.87 10.35 17.95
C ASP A 493 -18.13 11.23 17.96
N ALA A 494 -19.12 10.86 17.15
CA ALA A 494 -20.39 11.57 17.04
C ALA A 494 -21.24 11.51 18.31
N SER A 495 -20.90 10.65 19.29
CA SER A 495 -21.61 10.60 20.58
C SER A 495 -21.52 11.91 21.36
N THR A 496 -20.54 12.76 21.03
CA THR A 496 -20.36 14.10 21.62
C THR A 496 -21.25 15.17 20.97
N ALA A 497 -21.66 14.99 19.71
CA ALA A 497 -22.35 16.01 18.91
C ALA A 497 -23.86 15.77 18.77
N HIS A 498 -24.35 14.53 18.92
CA HIS A 498 -25.78 14.24 18.76
C HIS A 498 -26.29 13.17 19.76
N PRO A 499 -27.12 13.53 20.76
CA PRO A 499 -27.52 12.64 21.86
C PRO A 499 -28.41 11.45 21.47
N LYS A 500 -28.79 11.34 20.19
CA LYS A 500 -29.66 10.26 19.67
C LYS A 500 -28.99 9.36 18.62
N LYS A 501 -27.74 9.61 18.23
CA LYS A 501 -27.03 8.76 17.25
C LYS A 501 -25.92 8.00 17.98
N GLU A 502 -26.01 6.68 17.95
CA GLU A 502 -24.94 5.79 18.47
C GLU A 502 -23.77 5.82 17.49
N GLN A 503 -22.56 5.99 18.00
CA GLN A 503 -21.34 5.91 17.19
C GLN A 503 -21.01 4.45 16.92
N ASP A 504 -20.86 4.10 15.64
CA ASP A 504 -20.46 2.76 15.20
C ASP A 504 -18.94 2.71 15.01
N ILE A 505 -18.30 1.72 15.63
CA ILE A 505 -16.85 1.49 15.52
C ILE A 505 -16.50 0.98 14.12
N ASP A 506 -17.30 0.11 13.52
CA ASP A 506 -16.99 -0.51 12.22
C ASP A 506 -17.08 0.50 11.08
N ALA A 507 -17.83 1.57 11.29
CA ALA A 507 -17.83 2.72 10.40
C ALA A 507 -16.42 3.34 10.25
N TYR A 508 -15.56 3.27 11.27
CA TYR A 508 -14.18 3.79 11.17
C TYR A 508 -13.29 2.99 10.23
N TYR A 509 -13.45 1.66 10.17
CA TYR A 509 -12.60 0.78 9.34
C TYR A 509 -13.08 0.68 7.90
N SER A 510 -14.40 0.66 7.71
CA SER A 510 -15.01 0.76 6.38
C SER A 510 -14.81 2.15 5.77
N SER A 511 -14.51 3.16 6.60
CA SER A 511 -14.12 4.47 6.12
C SER A 511 -12.68 4.49 5.62
N VAL A 512 -12.55 4.13 4.36
CA VAL A 512 -11.41 4.47 3.49
C VAL A 512 -11.30 6.01 3.28
N LEU A 513 -11.98 6.81 4.13
CA LEU A 513 -12.60 8.09 3.79
C LEU A 513 -12.15 9.23 4.72
N LEU A 514 -11.17 9.03 5.61
CA LEU A 514 -10.71 10.12 6.46
C LEU A 514 -9.93 11.15 5.61
N PRO A 515 -10.28 12.44 5.69
CA PRO A 515 -9.54 13.51 5.00
C PRO A 515 -8.13 13.76 5.58
N TYR A 516 -7.60 12.84 6.38
CA TYR A 516 -6.35 12.97 7.11
C TYR A 516 -5.39 11.84 6.74
N ALA A 517 -4.12 12.20 6.55
CA ALA A 517 -3.07 11.29 6.09
C ALA A 517 -2.72 10.16 7.08
N TYR A 518 -3.18 10.20 8.34
CA TYR A 518 -2.75 9.24 9.37
C TYR A 518 -3.90 8.78 10.29
N PRO A 519 -4.20 7.46 10.35
CA PRO A 519 -5.32 6.93 11.13
C PRO A 519 -5.13 7.09 12.64
N TYR A 520 -3.89 7.06 13.13
CA TYR A 520 -3.56 7.20 14.55
C TYR A 520 -3.67 8.66 15.04
N ALA A 521 -2.88 9.56 14.47
CA ALA A 521 -2.86 10.96 14.92
C ALA A 521 -4.08 11.76 14.43
N GLY A 522 -4.67 11.40 13.28
CA GLY A 522 -5.83 12.08 12.71
C GLY A 522 -7.13 11.83 13.48
N ALA A 523 -7.21 10.74 14.25
CA ALA A 523 -8.36 10.40 15.08
C ALA A 523 -8.57 11.35 16.27
N ARG A 524 -7.51 12.04 16.73
CA ARG A 524 -7.57 12.86 17.94
C ARG A 524 -7.76 14.35 17.64
N VAL A 525 -8.41 15.06 18.57
CA VAL A 525 -8.54 16.53 18.53
C VAL A 525 -7.30 17.23 19.07
N SER A 526 -6.61 16.59 20.01
CA SER A 526 -5.39 17.05 20.68
C SER A 526 -4.36 15.92 20.69
N ASN A 527 -3.08 16.25 20.88
CA ASN A 527 -2.07 15.24 21.14
C ASN A 527 -2.00 14.90 22.63
N ASP A 528 -3.02 14.19 23.07
CA ASP A 528 -3.27 13.79 24.45
C ASP A 528 -2.65 12.43 24.81
N GLY A 529 -1.99 11.76 23.86
CA GLY A 529 -1.47 10.41 24.05
C GLY A 529 -2.56 9.32 24.08
N PHE A 530 -3.80 9.64 23.69
CA PHE A 530 -4.93 8.69 23.62
C PHE A 530 -4.96 7.91 22.30
N TYR A 531 -3.79 7.64 21.74
CA TYR A 531 -3.55 6.82 20.56
C TYR A 531 -2.15 6.24 20.68
N ASN A 532 -1.74 5.36 19.78
CA ASN A 532 -0.36 4.85 19.73
C ASN A 532 0.58 5.86 19.03
N PRO A 533 1.39 6.66 19.75
CA PRO A 533 2.24 7.69 19.15
C PRO A 533 3.41 7.10 18.37
N TYR A 534 3.87 5.91 18.75
CA TYR A 534 4.90 5.17 18.01
C TYR A 534 4.38 4.81 16.62
N ALA A 535 3.23 4.15 16.55
CA ALA A 535 2.60 3.83 15.27
C ALA A 535 2.25 5.08 14.46
N GLY A 536 1.72 6.12 15.11
CA GLY A 536 1.44 7.38 14.45
C GLY A 536 2.67 8.04 13.80
N LEU A 537 3.84 7.94 14.42
CA LEU A 537 5.09 8.44 13.85
C LEU A 537 5.60 7.55 12.71
N PHE A 538 5.56 6.23 12.84
CA PHE A 538 5.98 5.33 11.76
C PHE A 538 5.09 5.50 10.53
N TYR A 539 3.78 5.56 10.72
CA TYR A 539 2.85 5.92 9.65
C TYR A 539 3.16 7.30 9.05
N TYR A 540 3.60 8.26 9.86
CA TYR A 540 4.00 9.58 9.38
C TYR A 540 5.20 9.55 8.44
N LEU A 541 6.19 8.72 8.76
CA LEU A 541 7.48 8.65 8.10
C LEU A 541 7.63 7.43 7.19
N SER A 542 6.59 6.63 7.02
CA SER A 542 6.62 5.39 6.24
C SER A 542 5.22 4.96 5.84
N ASP A 543 5.10 4.37 4.66
CA ASP A 543 3.91 3.64 4.22
C ASP A 543 4.07 2.12 4.37
N ALA A 544 5.18 1.66 4.95
CA ALA A 544 5.62 0.27 4.89
C ALA A 544 5.41 -0.53 6.17
N TYR A 545 5.52 0.13 7.33
CA TYR A 545 5.59 -0.58 8.61
C TYR A 545 4.19 -0.81 9.18
N GLY A 546 3.79 -2.07 9.18
CA GLY A 546 2.63 -2.59 9.87
C GLY A 546 2.70 -2.37 11.37
N HIS A 547 1.53 -2.02 11.92
CA HIS A 547 1.20 -2.09 13.33
C HIS A 547 -0.03 -2.97 13.51
N PRO A 548 -0.34 -3.46 14.71
CA PRO A 548 -1.46 -4.38 14.83
C PRO A 548 -2.78 -3.72 14.38
N PHE A 549 -3.55 -4.43 13.55
CA PHE A 549 -4.76 -3.95 12.85
C PHE A 549 -4.59 -2.83 11.82
N SER A 550 -3.35 -2.50 11.44
CA SER A 550 -3.06 -1.64 10.28
C SER A 550 -3.72 -2.14 8.99
N ASP A 551 -3.78 -3.44 8.83
CA ASP A 551 -4.39 -4.17 7.71
C ASP A 551 -5.90 -4.00 7.63
N ARG A 552 -6.58 -3.64 8.73
CA ARG A 552 -8.01 -3.31 8.72
C ARG A 552 -8.32 -2.05 7.92
N LEU A 553 -7.32 -1.22 7.63
CA LEU A 553 -7.48 0.03 6.86
C LEU A 553 -7.17 -0.21 5.38
N ALA A 554 -8.19 -0.25 4.53
CA ALA A 554 -7.99 -0.52 3.11
C ALA A 554 -7.12 0.52 2.38
N ALA A 555 -7.19 1.82 2.72
CA ALA A 555 -6.44 2.88 2.01
C ALA A 555 -4.99 3.08 2.47
N ALA A 556 -4.68 2.72 3.72
CA ALA A 556 -3.39 2.97 4.36
C ALA A 556 -2.76 1.67 4.86
N SER A 557 -3.14 0.56 4.23
CA SER A 557 -2.59 -0.75 4.54
C SER A 557 -1.10 -0.77 4.15
N PRO A 558 -0.20 -1.17 5.07
CA PRO A 558 1.20 -1.40 4.75
C PRO A 558 1.41 -2.70 3.97
N LEU A 559 0.33 -3.44 3.70
CA LEU A 559 0.37 -4.66 2.90
C LEU A 559 0.65 -4.30 1.43
N TYR A 560 1.66 -4.95 0.86
CA TYR A 560 1.77 -5.09 -0.58
C TYR A 560 1.14 -6.42 -1.01
N SER A 561 0.59 -6.46 -2.22
CA SER A 561 0.01 -7.65 -2.82
C SER A 561 0.93 -8.23 -3.88
N LEU A 562 0.95 -9.55 -3.98
CA LEU A 562 1.70 -10.29 -4.99
C LEU A 562 0.77 -11.09 -5.88
N GLN A 563 1.20 -11.26 -7.12
CA GLN A 563 0.59 -12.09 -8.14
C GLN A 563 1.65 -13.03 -8.73
N ALA A 564 1.20 -14.05 -9.46
CA ALA A 564 2.11 -14.92 -10.19
C ALA A 564 3.04 -14.10 -11.11
N GLY A 565 4.33 -14.42 -11.07
CA GLY A 565 5.38 -13.84 -11.90
C GLY A 565 5.91 -12.49 -11.44
N ASP A 566 5.38 -11.93 -10.35
CA ASP A 566 5.89 -10.69 -9.78
C ASP A 566 7.33 -10.87 -9.26
N THR A 567 8.08 -9.77 -9.31
CA THR A 567 9.36 -9.61 -8.63
C THR A 567 9.19 -8.70 -7.42
N VAL A 568 9.64 -9.13 -6.25
CA VAL A 568 9.67 -8.34 -5.02
C VAL A 568 11.12 -7.97 -4.74
N ARG A 569 11.46 -6.69 -4.92
CA ARG A 569 12.79 -6.18 -4.57
C ARG A 569 12.78 -5.58 -3.18
N ILE A 570 13.65 -6.09 -2.32
CA ILE A 570 13.86 -5.65 -0.95
C ILE A 570 15.22 -4.97 -0.87
N THR A 571 15.22 -3.68 -0.52
CA THR A 571 16.43 -2.88 -0.36
C THR A 571 16.65 -2.55 1.11
N LEU A 572 17.81 -2.92 1.66
CA LEU A 572 18.25 -2.47 2.98
C LEU A 572 18.86 -1.07 2.80
N LEU A 573 18.16 -0.04 3.27
CA LEU A 573 18.49 1.36 2.98
C LEU A 573 19.64 1.88 3.84
N ASN A 574 20.31 2.92 3.35
CA ASN A 574 21.30 3.66 4.13
C ASN A 574 20.65 4.40 5.31
N ASP A 575 21.27 4.32 6.49
CA ASP A 575 20.81 5.01 7.69
C ASP A 575 20.86 6.53 7.58
N TYR A 576 21.83 7.08 6.83
CA TYR A 576 22.12 8.51 6.68
C TYR A 576 21.70 9.08 5.32
N ARG A 577 20.79 8.41 4.61
CA ARG A 577 20.25 8.92 3.34
C ARG A 577 19.53 10.27 3.52
N LEU A 578 19.35 10.98 2.40
CA LEU A 578 18.50 12.17 2.38
C LEU A 578 17.06 11.77 2.72
N ASP A 579 16.48 12.44 3.72
CA ASP A 579 15.06 12.30 4.04
C ASP A 579 14.20 12.74 2.85
N THR A 580 13.06 12.08 2.66
CA THR A 580 12.04 12.55 1.73
C THR A 580 11.48 13.89 2.21
N PRO A 581 11.42 14.92 1.34
CA PRO A 581 10.77 16.18 1.68
C PRO A 581 9.30 15.96 2.05
N LEU A 582 8.91 16.39 3.26
CA LEU A 582 7.51 16.40 3.70
C LEU A 582 6.81 17.68 3.21
N VAL A 583 6.44 17.68 1.94
CA VAL A 583 5.92 18.84 1.21
C VAL A 583 4.50 19.17 1.65
N ARG A 584 4.17 20.45 1.79
CA ARG A 584 2.78 20.92 1.90
C ARG A 584 2.51 22.04 0.91
N VAL A 585 1.28 22.10 0.40
CA VAL A 585 0.75 23.29 -0.27
C VAL A 585 0.31 24.28 0.80
N VAL A 586 1.02 25.40 0.93
CA VAL A 586 0.70 26.44 1.94
C VAL A 586 -0.33 27.45 1.44
N SER A 587 -0.38 27.67 0.13
CA SER A 587 -1.44 28.44 -0.51
C SER A 587 -1.57 28.08 -1.99
N ALA A 588 -2.77 28.33 -2.52
CA ALA A 588 -3.09 28.16 -3.93
C ALA A 588 -3.74 29.42 -4.48
N GLU A 589 -3.36 29.77 -5.70
CA GLU A 589 -3.93 30.85 -6.50
C GLU A 589 -4.40 30.29 -7.85
N LYS A 590 -4.92 31.16 -8.72
CA LYS A 590 -5.48 30.77 -10.01
C LYS A 590 -4.47 30.01 -10.88
N ASN A 591 -3.21 30.42 -10.90
CA ASN A 591 -2.16 29.86 -11.76
C ASN A 591 -0.87 29.55 -11.00
N LYS A 592 -0.97 29.41 -9.67
CA LYS A 592 0.18 29.30 -8.79
C LYS A 592 -0.09 28.40 -7.59
N LEU A 593 0.90 27.62 -7.21
CA LEU A 593 0.96 26.90 -5.93
C LEU A 593 2.16 27.40 -5.14
N HIS A 594 1.99 27.61 -3.84
CA HIS A 594 3.11 27.86 -2.94
C HIS A 594 3.34 26.62 -2.09
N LEU A 595 4.56 26.10 -2.17
CA LEU A 595 4.97 24.91 -1.44
C LEU A 595 5.86 25.26 -0.26
N ALA A 596 5.85 24.41 0.77
CA ALA A 596 6.82 24.44 1.85
C ALA A 596 7.16 23.05 2.38
N TRP A 597 8.40 22.85 2.84
CA TRP A 597 8.84 21.63 3.54
C TRP A 597 10.01 21.93 4.49
N PRO A 598 10.28 21.08 5.50
CA PRO A 598 11.47 21.19 6.32
C PRO A 598 12.76 21.03 5.50
N LYS A 599 13.83 21.74 5.86
CA LYS A 599 15.15 21.56 5.25
C LYS A 599 15.64 20.12 5.50
N VAL A 600 15.96 19.40 4.43
CA VAL A 600 16.55 18.07 4.48
C VAL A 600 18.04 18.18 4.79
N ALA A 601 18.51 17.45 5.80
CA ALA A 601 19.92 17.42 6.17
C ALA A 601 20.75 16.78 5.04
N GLY A 602 21.89 17.39 4.69
CA GLY A 602 22.77 16.90 3.61
C GLY A 602 22.34 17.30 2.19
N ALA A 603 21.13 17.85 2.00
CA ALA A 603 20.69 18.33 0.70
C ALA A 603 21.50 19.56 0.26
N THR A 604 21.87 19.62 -1.01
CA THR A 604 22.47 20.78 -1.68
C THR A 604 21.48 21.47 -2.63
N GLY A 605 20.45 20.74 -3.06
CA GLY A 605 19.35 21.25 -3.85
C GLY A 605 18.11 20.38 -3.71
N TYR A 606 17.15 20.67 -4.56
CA TYR A 606 15.92 19.91 -4.68
C TYR A 606 15.41 20.00 -6.12
N THR A 607 14.63 19.01 -6.55
CA THR A 607 13.87 19.05 -7.82
C THR A 607 12.38 18.98 -7.51
N VAL A 608 11.58 19.71 -8.29
CA VAL A 608 10.11 19.61 -8.23
C VAL A 608 9.58 19.12 -9.58
N GLU A 609 8.75 18.09 -9.52
CA GLU A 609 8.01 17.53 -10.64
C GLU A 609 6.51 17.67 -10.39
N LEU A 610 5.75 17.93 -11.45
CA LEU A 610 4.30 18.03 -11.42
C LEU A 610 3.69 17.14 -12.50
N SER A 611 2.59 16.46 -12.16
CA SER A 611 1.70 15.82 -13.12
C SER A 611 0.28 16.39 -12.98
N PRO A 612 -0.35 16.93 -14.04
CA PRO A 612 0.20 17.08 -15.39
C PRO A 612 1.37 18.08 -15.42
N SER A 613 2.27 17.92 -16.40
CA SER A 613 3.42 18.80 -16.54
C SER A 613 2.99 20.23 -16.86
N PRO A 614 3.48 21.24 -16.11
CA PRO A 614 3.22 22.65 -16.43
C PRO A 614 3.96 23.08 -17.70
N ALA A 615 3.56 24.22 -18.26
CA ALA A 615 4.19 24.82 -19.44
C ALA A 615 5.68 25.14 -19.23
N HIS A 616 6.09 25.35 -17.98
CA HIS A 616 7.47 25.61 -17.60
C HIS A 616 7.89 24.64 -16.51
N SER A 617 9.04 23.99 -16.70
CA SER A 617 9.65 23.18 -15.64
C SER A 617 9.91 24.07 -14.41
N PRO A 618 9.49 23.65 -13.20
CA PRO A 618 9.82 24.38 -11.97
C PRO A 618 11.34 24.46 -11.70
N GLY A 619 12.10 23.61 -12.39
CA GLY A 619 13.55 23.52 -12.31
C GLY A 619 14.06 22.78 -11.08
N PRO A 620 15.37 22.45 -11.05
CA PRO A 620 16.07 22.27 -9.81
C PRO A 620 16.25 23.61 -9.09
N PHE A 621 16.29 23.62 -7.77
CA PHE A 621 16.52 24.83 -6.98
C PHE A 621 17.46 24.57 -5.80
N THR A 622 18.19 25.61 -5.41
CA THR A 622 19.20 25.55 -4.34
C THR A 622 18.57 25.66 -2.96
N VAL A 623 19.24 25.06 -1.98
CA VAL A 623 18.80 25.11 -0.58
C VAL A 623 18.88 26.54 -0.04
N GLN A 624 17.79 26.99 0.57
CA GLN A 624 17.69 28.28 1.27
C GLN A 624 18.27 28.14 2.69
N ASP A 625 18.92 29.19 3.19
CA ASP A 625 19.48 29.21 4.56
C ASP A 625 18.41 29.49 5.62
N LYS A 626 17.47 28.54 5.74
CA LYS A 626 16.38 28.55 6.73
C LYS A 626 15.88 27.14 7.01
N ALA A 627 15.24 26.96 8.17
CA ALA A 627 14.72 25.66 8.61
C ALA A 627 13.56 25.15 7.74
N VAL A 628 12.80 26.04 7.11
CA VAL A 628 11.67 25.70 6.22
C VAL A 628 11.94 26.24 4.83
N GLN A 629 12.05 25.34 3.87
CA GLN A 629 12.17 25.66 2.44
C GLN A 629 10.81 26.07 1.90
N THR A 630 10.79 27.04 0.98
CA THR A 630 9.55 27.49 0.32
C THR A 630 9.80 27.70 -1.16
N HIS A 631 8.85 27.30 -2.00
CA HIS A 631 8.96 27.47 -3.45
C HIS A 631 7.60 27.79 -4.08
N PRO A 632 7.46 28.93 -4.78
CA PRO A 632 6.32 29.19 -5.64
C PRO A 632 6.47 28.45 -6.98
N ILE A 633 5.39 27.85 -7.46
CA ILE A 633 5.29 27.29 -8.81
C ILE A 633 4.26 28.11 -9.57
N ASP A 634 4.69 28.78 -10.62
CA ASP A 634 3.88 29.65 -11.47
C ASP A 634 3.53 28.98 -12.80
N GLY A 635 2.62 29.59 -13.58
CA GLY A 635 2.26 29.12 -14.92
C GLY A 635 1.38 27.85 -14.91
N LEU A 636 0.70 27.59 -13.81
CA LEU A 636 -0.23 26.47 -13.67
C LEU A 636 -1.59 26.81 -14.29
N THR A 637 -2.29 25.79 -14.76
CA THR A 637 -3.64 25.89 -15.30
C THR A 637 -4.63 26.12 -14.16
N PRO A 638 -5.58 27.06 -14.29
CA PRO A 638 -6.64 27.27 -13.31
C PRO A 638 -7.52 26.05 -13.06
N GLY A 639 -7.97 25.89 -11.81
CA GLY A 639 -8.86 24.79 -11.40
C GLY A 639 -8.30 23.40 -11.69
N THR A 640 -6.98 23.25 -11.73
CA THR A 640 -6.30 22.01 -12.09
C THR A 640 -5.67 21.38 -10.86
N SER A 641 -5.90 20.08 -10.69
CA SER A 641 -5.21 19.27 -9.69
C SER A 641 -3.86 18.84 -10.24
N TYR A 642 -2.82 19.07 -9.46
CA TYR A 642 -1.45 18.63 -9.72
C TYR A 642 -1.01 17.64 -8.64
N LEU A 643 -0.38 16.56 -9.07
CA LEU A 643 0.47 15.74 -8.24
C LEU A 643 1.85 16.41 -8.18
N VAL A 644 2.28 16.80 -6.99
CA VAL A 644 3.53 17.51 -6.75
C VAL A 644 4.51 16.57 -6.06
N SER A 645 5.64 16.31 -6.70
CA SER A 645 6.74 15.51 -6.16
C SER A 645 7.95 16.40 -5.94
N VAL A 646 8.51 16.39 -4.72
CA VAL A 646 9.76 17.11 -4.41
C VAL A 646 10.80 16.11 -3.97
N ARG A 647 11.97 16.16 -4.59
CA ARG A 647 13.12 15.32 -4.28
C ARG A 647 14.22 16.18 -3.69
N ALA A 648 14.84 15.74 -2.60
CA ALA A 648 16.08 16.35 -2.12
C ALA A 648 17.25 15.78 -2.93
N THR A 649 18.19 16.64 -3.33
CA THR A 649 19.40 16.24 -4.06
C THR A 649 20.64 16.63 -3.28
N GLY A 650 21.70 15.82 -3.41
CA GLY A 650 22.95 16.02 -2.68
C GLY A 650 24.11 15.30 -3.36
N SER A 651 25.21 15.18 -2.62
CA SER A 651 26.33 14.34 -3.03
C SER A 651 26.87 13.51 -1.86
N ASN A 652 27.20 12.25 -2.13
CA ASN A 652 27.93 11.39 -1.23
C ASN A 652 29.22 10.93 -1.93
N SER A 653 30.37 11.30 -1.37
CA SER A 653 31.68 10.91 -1.92
C SER A 653 31.87 11.23 -3.41
N GLY A 654 31.29 12.35 -3.87
CA GLY A 654 31.35 12.79 -5.26
C GLY A 654 30.28 12.18 -6.19
N GLN A 655 29.52 11.19 -5.74
CA GLN A 655 28.36 10.67 -6.46
C GLN A 655 27.13 11.54 -6.21
N ALA A 656 26.27 11.69 -7.22
CA ALA A 656 24.98 12.32 -7.04
C ALA A 656 24.07 11.38 -6.23
N ILE A 657 23.35 11.94 -5.26
CA ILE A 657 22.38 11.21 -4.45
C ILE A 657 21.07 11.97 -4.39
N GLU A 658 19.99 11.24 -4.18
CA GLU A 658 18.65 11.76 -4.10
C GLU A 658 17.84 11.08 -2.99
N SER A 659 16.83 11.78 -2.48
CA SER A 659 15.80 11.16 -1.64
C SER A 659 14.80 10.37 -2.49
N SER A 660 13.98 9.55 -1.86
CA SER A 660 12.69 9.16 -2.46
C SER A 660 11.74 10.37 -2.49
N VAL A 661 10.60 10.21 -3.13
CA VAL A 661 9.56 11.24 -3.22
C VAL A 661 8.30 10.76 -2.53
N LEU A 662 7.61 11.71 -1.89
CA LEU A 662 6.29 11.47 -1.37
C LEU A 662 5.33 12.48 -2.00
N PRO A 663 4.61 12.09 -3.06
CA PRO A 663 3.81 13.03 -3.81
C PRO A 663 2.68 13.62 -2.95
N ILE A 664 2.32 14.87 -3.21
CA ILE A 664 1.17 15.53 -2.59
C ILE A 664 0.24 16.07 -3.66
N GLN A 665 -1.03 16.24 -3.32
CA GLN A 665 -1.97 16.93 -4.21
C GLN A 665 -1.94 18.44 -3.95
N GLY A 666 -1.84 19.22 -5.03
CA GLY A 666 -2.03 20.66 -5.02
C GLY A 666 -3.08 21.07 -6.05
N VAL A 667 -4.05 21.89 -5.64
CA VAL A 667 -5.15 22.31 -6.51
C VAL A 667 -5.08 23.82 -6.68
N THR A 668 -4.93 24.30 -7.91
CA THR A 668 -5.04 25.73 -8.22
C THR A 668 -6.47 26.20 -8.07
N LYS A 669 -6.67 27.48 -7.73
CA LYS A 669 -8.02 28.04 -7.66
C LYS A 669 -8.65 28.02 -9.05
N PRO A 670 -9.97 27.76 -9.16
CA PRO A 670 -10.67 27.84 -10.42
C PRO A 670 -10.61 29.28 -10.96
N ASP A 671 -10.74 29.41 -12.26
CA ASP A 671 -10.99 30.70 -12.84
C ASP A 671 -12.38 31.20 -12.40
N THR A 672 -12.44 32.34 -11.73
CA THR A 672 -13.71 32.92 -11.26
C THR A 672 -14.39 33.76 -12.33
N THR A 673 -13.72 34.01 -13.46
CA THR A 673 -14.45 34.35 -14.69
C THR A 673 -15.12 33.07 -15.15
N ALA A 674 -16.43 32.96 -14.88
CA ALA A 674 -17.27 31.92 -15.44
C ALA A 674 -16.91 31.69 -16.91
N PRO A 675 -16.89 30.46 -17.42
CA PRO A 675 -17.04 30.28 -18.84
C PRO A 675 -18.33 31.02 -19.20
N GLN A 676 -18.22 32.13 -19.92
CA GLN A 676 -19.27 32.49 -20.86
C GLN A 676 -19.25 31.34 -21.84
N GLY A 677 -19.98 30.27 -21.52
CA GLY A 677 -20.29 29.28 -22.51
C GLY A 677 -20.86 30.05 -23.68
N ASP A 678 -20.31 29.82 -24.87
CA ASP A 678 -21.10 29.98 -26.07
C ASP A 678 -22.40 29.24 -25.79
N THR A 679 -23.47 30.00 -25.57
CA THR A 679 -24.81 29.45 -25.43
C THR A 679 -25.09 28.75 -26.75
N ALA A 680 -24.90 27.42 -26.76
CA ALA A 680 -25.53 26.57 -27.75
C ALA A 680 -27.04 26.78 -27.57
N ALA A 681 -27.59 27.63 -28.43
CA ALA A 681 -29.01 27.82 -28.55
C ALA A 681 -29.62 26.54 -29.12
N ALA A 682 -30.13 25.66 -28.25
CA ALA A 682 -31.27 24.80 -28.52
C ALA A 682 -31.82 24.25 -27.20
N ALA A 683 -33.14 24.26 -27.07
CA ALA A 683 -33.88 23.93 -25.87
C ALA A 683 -33.84 22.43 -25.52
N SER A 684 -32.83 22.01 -24.73
CA SER A 684 -32.93 20.87 -23.82
C SER A 684 -32.39 21.31 -22.45
N ALA A 685 -33.01 20.86 -21.35
CA ALA A 685 -32.57 21.22 -20.01
C ALA A 685 -31.12 20.74 -19.80
N ALA A 686 -30.25 21.60 -19.28
CA ALA A 686 -28.87 21.24 -18.98
C ALA A 686 -28.84 19.97 -18.08
N PRO A 687 -27.98 18.98 -18.36
CA PRO A 687 -27.92 17.77 -17.56
C PRO A 687 -27.61 18.10 -16.10
N THR A 688 -28.39 17.54 -15.18
CA THR A 688 -28.10 17.62 -13.74
C THR A 688 -27.67 16.26 -13.23
N PHE A 689 -26.61 16.22 -12.44
CA PHE A 689 -26.21 15.04 -11.68
C PHE A 689 -26.07 15.37 -10.20
N LYS A 690 -26.09 14.36 -9.35
CA LYS A 690 -25.94 14.48 -7.91
C LYS A 690 -24.55 14.01 -7.49
N VAL A 691 -23.95 14.68 -6.53
CA VAL A 691 -22.73 14.21 -5.86
C VAL A 691 -23.12 13.72 -4.47
N ASN A 692 -22.96 12.42 -4.20
CA ASN A 692 -23.27 11.87 -2.89
C ASN A 692 -22.16 12.21 -1.89
N LEU A 693 -22.50 12.97 -0.84
CA LEU A 693 -21.61 13.30 0.27
C LEU A 693 -21.90 12.48 1.54
N GLY A 694 -22.65 11.37 1.40
CA GLY A 694 -23.03 10.46 2.47
C GLY A 694 -21.85 9.61 2.93
N LEU A 695 -20.85 10.25 3.53
CA LEU A 695 -19.66 9.58 4.05
C LEU A 695 -20.01 8.80 5.32
N THR A 696 -19.42 7.62 5.46
CA THR A 696 -19.43 6.81 6.70
C THR A 696 -18.00 6.77 7.22
N PRO A 697 -17.71 7.04 8.51
CA PRO A 697 -18.65 7.32 9.61
C PRO A 697 -19.34 8.69 9.49
N ASN A 698 -20.28 8.95 10.40
CA ASN A 698 -21.01 10.21 10.45
C ASN A 698 -20.09 11.41 10.76
N PHE A 699 -19.83 12.24 9.76
CA PHE A 699 -19.07 13.49 9.89
C PHE A 699 -19.97 14.73 10.04
N SER A 700 -21.15 14.62 10.66
CA SER A 700 -22.10 15.74 10.80
C SER A 700 -21.58 17.04 11.44
N THR A 701 -20.39 17.02 12.07
CA THR A 701 -19.70 18.23 12.57
C THR A 701 -18.83 18.93 11.53
N MET A 702 -18.60 18.28 10.38
CA MET A 702 -17.88 18.83 9.23
C MET A 702 -18.86 19.52 8.28
N SER A 703 -18.35 20.51 7.55
CA SER A 703 -19.09 21.17 6.47
C SER A 703 -18.43 20.88 5.13
N TYR A 704 -19.24 20.87 4.07
CA TYR A 704 -18.80 20.57 2.72
C TYR A 704 -18.98 21.80 1.85
N VAL A 705 -18.02 22.01 0.95
CA VAL A 705 -18.08 23.08 -0.04
C VAL A 705 -17.84 22.47 -1.41
N LEU A 706 -18.85 22.47 -2.27
CA LEU A 706 -18.76 22.00 -3.66
C LEU A 706 -18.85 23.20 -4.60
N ASN A 707 -17.82 23.44 -5.41
CA ASN A 707 -17.73 24.58 -6.32
C ASN A 707 -18.00 25.94 -5.63
N GLY A 708 -17.54 26.07 -4.38
CA GLY A 708 -17.73 27.27 -3.57
C GLY A 708 -19.10 27.39 -2.89
N GLN A 709 -20.01 26.44 -3.11
CA GLN A 709 -21.32 26.38 -2.45
C GLN A 709 -21.27 25.43 -1.25
N ALA A 710 -21.83 25.86 -0.11
CA ALA A 710 -21.98 24.99 1.04
C ALA A 710 -22.96 23.85 0.71
N VAL A 711 -22.64 22.65 1.17
CA VAL A 711 -23.51 21.47 1.06
C VAL A 711 -23.65 20.85 2.45
N ASP A 712 -24.88 20.52 2.82
CA ASP A 712 -25.19 19.86 4.08
C ASP A 712 -24.74 18.39 4.07
N TYR A 713 -24.28 17.91 5.23
CA TYR A 713 -23.86 16.52 5.39
C TYR A 713 -25.02 15.55 5.17
N GLY A 714 -24.81 14.52 4.33
CA GLY A 714 -25.80 13.48 4.04
C GLY A 714 -26.79 13.83 2.93
N ASP A 715 -26.77 15.07 2.44
CA ASP A 715 -27.53 15.48 1.26
C ASP A 715 -26.71 15.27 -0.01
N ASP A 716 -27.39 14.87 -1.08
CA ASP A 716 -26.80 14.83 -2.41
C ASP A 716 -26.69 16.26 -2.95
N ALA A 717 -25.48 16.68 -3.35
CA ALA A 717 -25.27 17.98 -3.97
C ALA A 717 -25.73 17.95 -5.44
N SER A 718 -26.74 18.73 -5.81
CA SER A 718 -27.12 18.89 -7.23
C SER A 718 -26.10 19.74 -7.98
N VAL A 719 -25.55 19.20 -9.05
CA VAL A 719 -24.65 19.90 -9.98
C VAL A 719 -25.35 20.03 -11.33
N THR A 720 -25.39 21.25 -11.87
CA THR A 720 -25.75 21.50 -13.27
C THR A 720 -24.49 21.37 -14.11
N GLY A 721 -24.44 20.38 -15.00
CA GLY A 721 -23.31 20.11 -15.88
C GLY A 721 -23.54 20.56 -17.33
N VAL A 722 -22.49 20.44 -18.13
CA VAL A 722 -22.50 20.60 -19.58
C VAL A 722 -22.04 19.30 -20.26
N ILE A 723 -22.52 19.03 -21.47
CA ILE A 723 -21.92 17.98 -22.31
C ILE A 723 -20.46 18.35 -22.55
N GLY A 724 -19.55 17.41 -22.32
CA GLY A 724 -18.11 17.60 -22.24
C GLY A 724 -17.58 17.49 -20.81
N SER A 725 -16.41 18.09 -20.57
CA SER A 725 -15.69 18.01 -19.30
C SER A 725 -16.24 19.01 -18.26
N ASN A 726 -16.59 18.53 -17.08
CA ASN A 726 -17.08 19.32 -15.95
C ASN A 726 -16.10 19.24 -14.78
N THR A 727 -15.75 20.37 -14.19
CA THR A 727 -14.84 20.43 -13.03
C THR A 727 -15.62 20.62 -11.73
N LEU A 728 -15.33 19.78 -10.73
CA LEU A 728 -15.92 19.79 -9.41
C LEU A 728 -14.85 20.02 -8.35
N ASN A 729 -14.94 21.11 -7.61
CA ASN A 729 -14.03 21.41 -6.52
C ASN A 729 -14.71 21.09 -5.19
N LEU A 730 -14.29 20.03 -4.52
CA LEU A 730 -14.79 19.66 -3.20
C LEU A 730 -13.82 20.12 -2.13
N SER A 731 -14.31 20.79 -1.09
CA SER A 731 -13.59 21.00 0.16
C SER A 731 -14.41 20.45 1.32
N ILE A 732 -13.74 19.80 2.27
CA ILE A 732 -14.33 19.42 3.56
C ILE A 732 -13.67 20.28 4.63
N LEU A 733 -14.46 20.85 5.51
CA LEU A 733 -14.00 21.68 6.62
C LEU A 733 -14.37 21.03 7.96
N ASP A 734 -13.51 21.14 8.97
CA ASP A 734 -13.87 20.76 10.34
C ASP A 734 -14.83 21.77 11.00
N ALA A 735 -15.21 21.50 12.25
CA ALA A 735 -16.09 22.36 13.04
C ALA A 735 -15.54 23.79 13.24
N ASP A 736 -14.22 24.00 13.10
CA ASP A 736 -13.56 25.30 13.16
C ASP A 736 -13.42 25.96 11.76
N SER A 737 -14.11 25.42 10.75
CA SER A 737 -14.02 25.85 9.34
C SER A 737 -12.62 25.72 8.72
N LYS A 738 -11.73 24.89 9.28
CA LYS A 738 -10.42 24.63 8.67
C LYS A 738 -10.56 23.54 7.61
N THR A 739 -9.95 23.77 6.45
CA THR A 739 -9.99 22.80 5.35
C THR A 739 -9.23 21.53 5.69
N VAL A 740 -9.96 20.42 5.87
CA VAL A 740 -9.41 19.10 6.14
C VAL A 740 -9.18 18.32 4.84
N TYR A 741 -10.01 18.54 3.81
CA TYR A 741 -9.82 17.98 2.48
C TYR A 741 -10.09 19.01 1.41
N GLN A 742 -9.36 18.92 0.31
CA GLN A 742 -9.66 19.66 -0.91
C GLN A 742 -9.27 18.82 -2.12
N GLY A 743 -10.19 18.65 -3.07
CA GLY A 743 -9.97 17.89 -4.28
C GLY A 743 -10.68 18.53 -5.48
N THR A 744 -10.13 18.31 -6.66
CA THR A 744 -10.78 18.65 -7.93
C THR A 744 -11.06 17.38 -8.70
N TYR A 745 -12.32 17.19 -9.11
CA TYR A 745 -12.75 16.06 -9.90
C TYR A 745 -13.20 16.53 -11.27
N ILE A 746 -12.97 15.67 -12.27
CA ILE A 746 -13.41 15.91 -13.64
C ILE A 746 -14.46 14.87 -13.98
N VAL A 747 -15.64 15.34 -14.39
CA VAL A 747 -16.75 14.51 -14.86
C VAL A 747 -16.97 14.81 -16.33
N THR A 748 -16.69 13.84 -17.20
CA THR A 748 -16.99 13.97 -18.63
C THR A 748 -18.39 13.45 -18.89
N LEU A 749 -19.28 14.32 -19.36
CA LEU A 749 -20.60 13.96 -19.84
C LEU A 749 -20.54 13.86 -21.36
N GLU A 750 -21.05 12.77 -21.92
CA GLU A 750 -21.17 12.59 -23.37
C GLU A 750 -22.64 12.63 -23.78
N ASP A 751 -22.91 13.23 -24.94
CA ASP A 751 -24.26 13.25 -25.50
C ASP A 751 -24.68 11.82 -25.84
N ALA A 752 -25.81 11.37 -25.28
CA ALA A 752 -26.40 10.11 -25.68
C ALA A 752 -27.59 10.38 -26.60
N THR A 753 -27.76 9.55 -27.62
CA THR A 753 -28.93 9.65 -28.48
C THR A 753 -30.20 9.49 -27.64
N THR A 754 -31.19 10.36 -27.87
CA THR A 754 -32.52 10.40 -27.23
C THR A 754 -32.58 10.77 -25.73
N GLY A 755 -32.35 12.04 -25.40
CA GLY A 755 -32.78 12.61 -24.10
C GLY A 755 -32.05 12.04 -22.87
N ASN A 756 -30.89 11.44 -23.08
CA ASN A 756 -30.06 10.79 -22.07
C ASN A 756 -28.61 11.32 -22.17
N PHE A 757 -27.74 10.97 -21.21
CA PHE A 757 -26.29 11.21 -21.30
C PHE A 757 -25.47 10.01 -20.83
N ASN A 758 -24.24 9.88 -21.33
CA ASN A 758 -23.25 8.92 -20.86
C ASN A 758 -22.24 9.61 -19.94
N VAL A 759 -21.65 8.85 -19.01
CA VAL A 759 -20.43 9.28 -18.32
C VAL A 759 -19.28 8.68 -19.11
N GLY A 760 -18.43 9.53 -19.71
CA GLY A 760 -17.21 9.07 -20.37
C GLY A 760 -16.32 8.32 -19.38
N ALA A 761 -15.37 7.50 -19.87
CA ALA A 761 -14.48 6.76 -18.99
C ALA A 761 -13.88 7.72 -17.93
N PRO A 762 -14.06 7.45 -16.62
CA PRO A 762 -13.51 8.33 -15.60
C PRO A 762 -12.01 8.40 -15.87
N TYR A 763 -11.50 9.61 -16.12
CA TYR A 763 -10.09 9.79 -16.39
C TYR A 763 -9.31 9.18 -15.24
N ARG A 764 -8.59 8.11 -15.56
CA ARG A 764 -7.53 7.57 -14.71
C ARG A 764 -6.50 8.69 -14.61
N LEU A 765 -6.36 9.29 -13.44
CA LEU A 765 -5.09 9.91 -13.07
C LEU A 765 -4.02 8.85 -13.39
N GLU A 766 -2.93 9.23 -14.06
CA GLU A 766 -1.90 8.35 -14.67
C GLU A 766 -1.34 7.24 -13.75
N TYR A 767 -1.72 7.21 -12.47
CA TYR A 767 -1.39 6.21 -11.46
C TYR A 767 -2.59 5.47 -10.81
N ASN A 768 -3.72 5.27 -11.52
CA ASN A 768 -4.91 4.53 -11.03
C ASN A 768 -5.51 5.08 -9.73
N LEU A 769 -5.77 6.37 -9.66
CA LEU A 769 -6.29 7.01 -8.46
C LEU A 769 -7.78 7.34 -8.62
N THR A 770 -8.58 6.49 -7.98
CA THR A 770 -10.03 6.52 -7.75
C THR A 770 -10.87 7.17 -8.85
N PRO A 771 -11.48 6.37 -9.74
CA PRO A 771 -12.63 6.88 -10.48
C PRO A 771 -13.70 7.30 -9.47
N LEU A 772 -14.37 8.42 -9.72
CA LEU A 772 -15.70 8.67 -9.17
C LEU A 772 -16.52 7.39 -9.35
N THR A 773 -16.96 6.76 -8.26
CA THR A 773 -17.80 5.57 -8.38
C THR A 773 -19.19 6.02 -8.76
N GLN A 774 -19.76 5.36 -9.76
CA GLN A 774 -21.14 5.60 -10.07
C GLN A 774 -22.03 4.95 -9.00
N ALA A 775 -22.93 5.73 -8.39
CA ALA A 775 -23.90 5.28 -7.39
C ALA A 775 -25.36 5.44 -7.88
N GLY A 776 -25.58 5.33 -9.20
CA GLY A 776 -26.92 5.34 -9.81
C GLY A 776 -27.69 4.03 -9.59
N PRO A 777 -29.00 3.97 -9.95
CA PRO A 777 -29.77 2.73 -9.91
C PRO A 777 -29.06 1.62 -10.71
N PRO A 778 -29.21 0.34 -10.33
CA PRO A 778 -28.51 -0.76 -10.99
C PRO A 778 -28.84 -0.79 -12.48
N GLY A 779 -27.92 -0.34 -13.33
CA GLY A 779 -28.11 -0.22 -14.77
C GLY A 779 -26.88 0.31 -15.50
N THR A 780 -26.64 -0.24 -16.69
CA THR A 780 -25.60 0.20 -17.65
C THR A 780 -26.04 1.54 -18.28
N PRO A 781 -25.11 2.48 -18.60
CA PRO A 781 -25.43 3.72 -19.33
C PRO A 781 -26.25 3.43 -20.61
N PRO A 782 -27.09 4.37 -21.10
CA PRO A 782 -27.15 5.81 -20.80
C PRO A 782 -28.15 6.24 -19.70
N TYR A 783 -27.97 7.42 -19.09
CA TYR A 783 -28.79 7.95 -17.98
C TYR A 783 -29.82 9.01 -18.40
N PRO A 784 -31.02 9.05 -17.79
CA PRO A 784 -32.05 10.06 -18.11
C PRO A 784 -31.60 11.50 -17.82
N LEU A 785 -31.98 12.44 -18.68
CA LEU A 785 -31.90 13.88 -18.39
C LEU A 785 -33.07 14.30 -17.48
N GLY A 786 -32.77 14.86 -16.29
CA GLY A 786 -33.76 15.57 -15.48
C GLY A 786 -33.61 15.43 -13.97
N PRO A 787 -34.34 16.26 -13.18
CA PRO A 787 -34.26 16.31 -11.72
C PRO A 787 -34.85 15.07 -11.03
N ASP A 788 -35.65 14.27 -11.74
CA ASP A 788 -36.38 13.13 -11.18
C ASP A 788 -35.54 11.84 -11.11
N TYR A 789 -34.44 11.75 -11.88
CA TYR A 789 -33.49 10.62 -11.87
C TYR A 789 -32.02 11.04 -12.08
N PRO A 790 -31.49 12.02 -11.33
CA PRO A 790 -30.10 12.44 -11.50
C PRO A 790 -29.16 11.28 -11.19
N LEU A 791 -28.18 11.08 -12.08
CA LEU A 791 -27.02 10.24 -11.81
C LEU A 791 -26.40 10.67 -10.49
N THR A 792 -26.37 9.79 -9.49
CA THR A 792 -25.58 10.02 -8.29
C THR A 792 -24.16 9.53 -8.55
N ILE A 793 -23.24 10.47 -8.62
CA ILE A 793 -21.81 10.23 -8.65
C ILE A 793 -21.36 10.17 -7.19
N GLY A 794 -20.90 9.01 -6.74
CA GLY A 794 -20.29 8.87 -5.43
C GLY A 794 -19.02 9.71 -5.38
N THR A 795 -18.81 10.49 -4.31
CA THR A 795 -17.51 11.13 -4.13
C THR A 795 -16.42 10.08 -4.06
N PRO A 796 -15.30 10.26 -4.77
CA PRO A 796 -14.21 9.31 -4.77
C PRO A 796 -13.41 9.61 -3.51
N PHE A 797 -13.79 8.98 -2.41
CA PHE A 797 -12.88 8.86 -1.29
C PHE A 797 -12.25 7.48 -1.37
N THR A 798 -11.37 7.32 -2.35
CA THR A 798 -10.25 6.40 -2.22
C THR A 798 -8.96 7.08 -2.66
N PRO A 799 -8.69 8.37 -2.34
CA PRO A 799 -7.33 8.80 -2.42
C PRO A 799 -6.55 7.88 -1.47
N LYS A 800 -5.74 6.99 -2.03
CA LYS A 800 -4.53 6.59 -1.30
C LYS A 800 -3.90 7.92 -0.90
N PRO A 801 -3.74 8.19 0.40
CA PRO A 801 -3.55 9.54 0.89
C PRO A 801 -2.26 10.11 0.28
N TYR A 802 -2.39 10.97 -0.73
CA TYR A 802 -1.31 11.89 -1.04
C TYR A 802 -1.40 13.03 -0.04
N TYR A 803 -0.27 13.27 0.59
CA TYR A 803 -0.19 13.75 1.95
C TYR A 803 -0.55 15.22 2.03
N LYS A 804 -1.78 15.56 2.43
CA LYS A 804 -1.98 16.83 3.12
C LYS A 804 -1.39 16.65 4.51
N TYR A 805 -0.12 17.02 4.66
CA TYR A 805 0.55 16.98 5.96
C TYR A 805 -0.15 17.94 6.91
N PHE A 806 -0.89 17.37 7.84
CA PHE A 806 -1.21 18.07 9.08
C PHE A 806 0.05 18.07 9.93
N GLU A 807 0.33 19.22 10.54
CA GLU A 807 1.37 19.30 11.56
C GLU A 807 1.02 18.32 12.68
N ILE A 808 1.74 17.19 12.78
CA ILE A 808 1.67 16.34 13.96
C ILE A 808 2.36 17.11 15.07
N LYS A 809 1.55 17.80 15.89
CA LYS A 809 2.03 18.45 17.09
C LYS A 809 2.24 17.37 18.13
N PHE A 810 3.47 16.89 18.32
CA PHE A 810 3.82 15.94 19.38
C PHE A 810 3.51 16.54 20.77
N PRO A 811 3.18 15.72 21.79
CA PRO A 811 2.90 16.25 23.11
C PRO A 811 4.13 17.03 23.59
N SER A 812 4.01 18.33 23.75
CA SER A 812 4.98 19.10 24.53
C SER A 812 4.64 18.83 26.00
N HIS A 813 5.47 18.04 26.67
CA HIS A 813 5.46 18.00 28.13
C HIS A 813 6.06 19.27 28.73
#